data_AF-A0A3Q1JWD7-F1
#
_entry.id   AF-A0A3Q1JWD7-F1
#
_cell.length_a   1.000
_cell.length_b   1.000
_cell.length_c   1.000
_cell.angle_alpha   90.00
_cell.angle_beta   90.00
_cell.angle_gamma   90.00
#
_symmetry.space_group_name_H-M   'P 1'
#
loop_
_entity.id
_entity.type
_entity.pdbx_description
1 polymer ?
#
loop_
_entity_poly.entity_id
_entity_poly.type
_entity_poly.pdbx_seq_one_letter_code
_entity_poly.pdbx_strand_id
1 'polypeptide(L)'
;MSLPPEKASELKQIIHNHLLKMDIHGKIREVLSEVVRDEQGPAHQPLSEADFLRALQRRGIIDDVMKDLHFTQVVKDILFLLSANVGPSRRYLYLQVLAGKAFLEHLQEPEPLPGQACSTFTLYLHFRNQRFRSKPVPCACEPDLKEGFLLEIHRDGMGEGTKMVDATTMLSMCDPVHLVLIKTDTSSETTLVSSYFLDWRAVLSSPSGKTCFAVELMGVGSECKVPAGVLTVSLELYPPLTETLSTDIISTQQSLERQRTAEKERLFLVYAKQWWREFLEIRPSHKSKMVKIFAQDENGVNRPVCSYVRVLRAGRLLESPRQAARFVSLLAHEKAPVVGGGGGKQEQWCTLMAFLCRGKGDCEDHATLLCSLLLGFGLDSYVCVGTKAKGVPHTWVLTRGTDGSITFWESLTAHRYLHRPIDPDAPPLAPQPKPSSPYRTVGCIFNHQTFLANCQPSDAVDLCVFDFQNQSRWKAMSEEALKSVCAPGSTTSLPPLPPLCAPTLDPAATSNQLELEMRYLVSEHRKDLGLATVWDDHLSYLLSSALSAYELERCTGVSCGNEEFQDAVRRAVPDGHTFKGFPINFLHCNARRAFATCLRSPFCEEIVCCRGDHMRLAVRVRVFVYPENTCAVWLMFACKYLSVL
;
A
#
# COMPACT_ATOMS: atom_id res chain seq x y z
N MET A 1 24.31 -25.49 -3.11
CA MET A 1 24.70 -26.93 -3.12
C MET A 1 25.43 -27.22 -4.40
N SER A 2 26.70 -27.66 -4.37
CA SER A 2 27.24 -28.41 -5.50
C SER A 2 26.46 -29.73 -5.57
N LEU A 3 25.94 -30.05 -6.75
CA LEU A 3 25.25 -31.33 -6.98
C LEU A 3 26.17 -32.49 -6.55
N PRO A 4 25.64 -33.53 -5.87
CA PRO A 4 26.39 -34.77 -5.67
C PRO A 4 26.97 -35.22 -7.02
N PRO A 5 28.24 -35.62 -7.11
CA PRO A 5 28.90 -35.91 -8.38
C PRO A 5 28.15 -36.97 -9.21
N GLU A 6 27.48 -37.91 -8.53
CA GLU A 6 26.61 -38.91 -9.13
C GLU A 6 25.38 -38.29 -9.81
N LYS A 7 24.71 -37.34 -9.17
CA LYS A 7 23.57 -36.61 -9.75
C LYS A 7 23.99 -35.64 -10.86
N ALA A 8 25.18 -35.06 -10.77
CA ALA A 8 25.74 -34.25 -11.85
C ALA A 8 26.07 -35.10 -13.09
N SER A 9 26.55 -36.33 -12.88
CA SER A 9 26.79 -37.30 -13.95
C SER A 9 25.48 -37.79 -14.57
N GLU A 10 24.46 -38.10 -13.77
CA GLU A 10 23.10 -38.42 -14.25
C GLU A 10 22.50 -37.28 -15.08
N LEU A 11 22.60 -36.04 -14.60
CA LEU A 11 22.14 -34.86 -15.34
C LEU A 11 22.90 -34.69 -16.66
N LYS A 12 24.22 -34.87 -16.67
CA LYS A 12 25.01 -34.85 -17.91
C LYS A 12 24.58 -35.97 -18.87
N GLN A 13 24.30 -37.17 -18.37
CA GLN A 13 23.84 -38.30 -19.16
C GLN A 13 22.44 -38.05 -19.75
N ILE A 14 21.52 -37.50 -18.96
CA ILE A 14 20.16 -37.17 -19.38
C ILE A 14 20.18 -36.05 -20.43
N ILE A 15 20.96 -34.99 -20.19
CA ILE A 15 21.15 -33.90 -21.16
C ILE A 15 21.78 -34.45 -22.43
N HIS A 16 22.83 -35.27 -22.34
CA HIS A 16 23.49 -35.86 -23.51
C HIS A 16 22.56 -36.78 -24.32
N ASN A 17 21.81 -37.66 -23.67
CA ASN A 17 20.83 -38.53 -24.32
C ASN A 17 19.68 -37.74 -24.96
N HIS A 18 19.26 -36.64 -24.33
CA HIS A 18 18.22 -35.76 -24.87
C HIS A 18 18.73 -34.94 -26.07
N LEU A 19 19.98 -34.45 -26.00
CA LEU A 19 20.63 -33.75 -27.12
C LEU A 19 20.81 -34.65 -28.35
N LEU A 20 21.09 -35.94 -28.13
CA LEU A 20 21.12 -36.97 -29.17
C LEU A 20 19.72 -37.25 -29.75
N LYS A 21 18.69 -37.33 -28.90
CA LYS A 21 17.30 -37.60 -29.33
C LYS A 21 16.70 -36.49 -30.21
N MET A 22 17.12 -35.25 -30.01
CA MET A 22 16.67 -34.08 -30.78
C MET A 22 17.53 -33.78 -32.03
N ASP A 23 18.52 -34.63 -32.34
CA ASP A 23 19.50 -34.45 -33.42
C ASP A 23 20.14 -33.05 -33.45
N ILE A 24 20.41 -32.49 -32.26
CA ILE A 24 20.98 -31.14 -32.13
C ILE A 24 22.42 -31.12 -32.65
N HIS A 25 23.15 -32.23 -32.53
CA HIS A 25 24.46 -32.39 -33.15
C HIS A 25 24.41 -32.38 -34.68
N GLY A 26 23.34 -32.89 -35.30
CA GLY A 26 23.08 -32.77 -36.73
C GLY A 26 22.78 -31.32 -37.14
N LYS A 27 21.88 -30.65 -36.41
CA LYS A 27 21.55 -29.23 -36.64
C LYS A 27 22.74 -28.28 -36.44
N ILE A 28 23.56 -28.51 -35.42
CA ILE A 28 24.81 -27.78 -35.18
C ILE A 28 25.81 -27.99 -36.32
N ARG A 29 25.91 -29.22 -36.84
CA ARG A 29 26.79 -29.56 -37.96
C ARG A 29 26.32 -28.93 -39.27
N GLU A 30 25.01 -28.85 -39.48
CA GLU A 30 24.40 -28.18 -40.62
C GLU A 30 24.71 -26.66 -40.60
N VAL A 31 24.53 -26.01 -39.44
CA VAL A 31 24.90 -24.60 -39.23
C VAL A 31 26.39 -24.38 -39.44
N LEU A 32 27.26 -25.26 -38.93
CA LEU A 32 28.70 -25.21 -39.17
C LEU A 32 29.03 -25.36 -40.67
N SER A 33 28.37 -26.26 -41.38
CA SER A 33 28.62 -26.50 -42.81
C SER A 33 28.18 -25.34 -43.70
N GLU A 34 27.14 -24.61 -43.31
CA GLU A 34 26.67 -23.42 -44.02
C GLU A 34 27.54 -22.20 -43.72
N VAL A 35 27.94 -22.02 -42.46
CA VAL A 35 28.85 -20.94 -42.06
C VAL A 35 30.24 -21.11 -42.71
N VAL A 36 30.68 -22.35 -42.94
CA VAL A 36 31.92 -22.65 -43.70
C VAL A 36 31.72 -22.52 -45.22
N ARG A 37 30.49 -22.68 -45.75
CA ARG A 37 30.20 -22.46 -47.19
C ARG A 37 30.20 -20.98 -47.58
N ASP A 38 29.88 -20.09 -46.65
CA ASP A 38 30.03 -18.63 -46.85
C ASP A 38 31.51 -18.16 -46.87
N GLU A 39 32.50 -19.04 -46.63
CA GLU A 39 33.93 -18.70 -46.71
C GLU A 39 34.51 -18.63 -48.15
N GLN A 40 33.71 -18.75 -49.22
CA GLN A 40 34.20 -18.61 -50.60
C GLN A 40 34.29 -17.15 -51.12
N GLY A 41 34.32 -16.15 -50.23
CA GLY A 41 34.58 -14.73 -50.54
C GLY A 41 35.98 -14.27 -50.09
N PRO A 42 36.61 -13.27 -50.75
CA PRO A 42 38.06 -13.06 -50.70
C PRO A 42 38.60 -12.31 -49.45
N ALA A 43 37.98 -12.44 -48.28
CA ALA A 43 38.45 -11.81 -47.05
C ALA A 43 38.35 -12.77 -45.85
N HIS A 44 39.46 -13.41 -45.50
CA HIS A 44 39.56 -14.32 -44.36
C HIS A 44 39.47 -13.57 -43.02
N GLN A 45 38.41 -13.80 -42.26
CA GLN A 45 38.32 -13.47 -40.84
C GLN A 45 37.85 -14.73 -40.09
N PRO A 46 38.58 -15.24 -39.07
CA PRO A 46 38.15 -16.42 -38.33
C PRO A 46 36.91 -16.08 -37.50
N LEU A 47 35.84 -16.83 -37.68
CA LEU A 47 34.58 -16.68 -36.95
C LEU A 47 34.80 -16.84 -35.45
N SER A 48 34.25 -15.91 -34.66
CA SER A 48 34.29 -15.98 -33.20
C SER A 48 33.20 -16.90 -32.66
N GLU A 49 33.42 -17.48 -31.49
CA GLU A 49 32.42 -18.29 -30.76
C GLU A 49 31.10 -17.51 -30.54
N ALA A 50 31.19 -16.18 -30.42
CA ALA A 50 30.04 -15.29 -30.29
C ALA A 50 29.21 -15.15 -31.57
N ASP A 51 29.83 -15.26 -32.75
CA ASP A 51 29.11 -15.24 -34.04
C ASP A 51 28.35 -16.54 -34.26
N PHE A 52 28.96 -17.65 -33.85
CA PHE A 52 28.35 -18.97 -33.90
C PHE A 52 27.14 -19.08 -32.96
N LEU A 53 27.25 -18.58 -31.72
CA LEU A 53 26.15 -18.55 -30.76
C LEU A 53 24.97 -17.69 -31.28
N ARG A 54 25.25 -16.55 -31.91
CA ARG A 54 24.21 -15.71 -32.54
C ARG A 54 23.52 -16.42 -33.71
N ALA A 55 24.25 -17.20 -34.51
CA ALA A 55 23.66 -17.98 -35.61
C ALA A 55 22.71 -19.07 -35.10
N LEU A 56 23.10 -19.77 -34.02
CA LEU A 56 22.24 -20.76 -33.37
C LEU A 56 20.98 -20.13 -32.75
N GLN A 57 21.12 -18.95 -32.15
CA GLN A 57 20.00 -18.22 -31.54
C GLN A 57 19.02 -17.68 -32.58
N ARG A 58 19.50 -17.15 -33.72
CA ARG A 58 18.63 -16.69 -34.83
C ARG A 58 17.77 -17.80 -35.43
N ARG A 59 18.25 -19.05 -35.39
CA ARG A 59 17.51 -20.21 -35.90
C ARG A 59 16.58 -20.84 -34.87
N GLY A 60 16.46 -20.25 -33.68
CA GLY A 60 15.61 -20.77 -32.61
C GLY A 60 16.07 -22.10 -32.02
N ILE A 61 17.27 -22.59 -32.37
CA ILE A 61 17.77 -23.90 -31.91
C ILE A 61 18.00 -23.87 -30.39
N ILE A 62 18.48 -22.74 -29.85
CA ILE A 62 18.65 -22.55 -28.41
C ILE A 62 17.28 -22.50 -27.71
N ASP A 63 16.31 -21.82 -28.33
CA ASP A 63 14.97 -21.66 -27.76
C ASP A 63 14.17 -22.98 -27.78
N ASP A 64 14.35 -23.81 -28.82
CA ASP A 64 13.76 -25.15 -28.92
C ASP A 64 14.34 -26.10 -27.86
N VAL A 65 15.66 -26.02 -27.60
CA VAL A 65 16.30 -26.76 -26.50
C VAL A 65 15.78 -26.31 -25.14
N MET A 66 15.61 -25.00 -24.95
CA MET A 66 15.14 -24.43 -23.69
C MET A 66 13.65 -24.68 -23.44
N LYS A 67 12.82 -24.79 -24.48
CA LYS A 67 11.39 -25.12 -24.37
C LYS A 67 11.13 -26.55 -23.91
N ASP A 68 11.92 -27.50 -24.41
CA ASP A 68 11.71 -28.92 -24.12
C ASP A 68 12.40 -29.38 -22.82
N LEU A 69 13.28 -28.57 -22.24
CA LEU A 69 13.91 -28.84 -20.95
C LEU A 69 12.91 -28.61 -19.78
N HIS A 70 12.12 -29.64 -19.48
CA HIS A 70 11.30 -29.69 -18.26
C HIS A 70 12.18 -30.01 -17.04
N PHE A 71 12.68 -28.97 -16.38
CA PHE A 71 13.43 -29.17 -15.16
C PHE A 71 12.53 -29.42 -13.95
N THR A 72 12.98 -30.28 -13.03
CA THR A 72 12.37 -30.51 -11.72
C THR A 72 12.31 -29.21 -10.90
N GLN A 73 11.34 -29.08 -9.98
CA GLN A 73 11.12 -27.90 -9.13
C GLN A 73 12.42 -27.35 -8.49
N VAL A 74 13.32 -28.25 -8.10
CA VAL A 74 14.64 -27.95 -7.52
C VAL A 74 15.51 -27.08 -8.43
N VAL A 75 15.47 -27.31 -9.75
CA VAL A 75 16.25 -26.54 -10.72
C VAL A 75 15.60 -25.20 -11.02
N LYS A 76 14.26 -25.09 -10.96
CA LYS A 76 13.57 -23.79 -11.04
C LYS A 76 13.91 -22.90 -9.84
N ASP A 77 13.98 -23.48 -8.64
CA ASP A 77 14.42 -22.78 -7.44
C ASP A 77 15.89 -22.33 -7.56
N ILE A 78 16.77 -23.18 -8.11
CA ILE A 78 18.17 -22.82 -8.40
C ILE A 78 18.27 -21.73 -9.49
N LEU A 79 17.47 -21.81 -10.55
CA LEU A 79 17.47 -20.81 -11.64
C LEU A 79 16.94 -19.46 -11.15
N PHE A 80 15.93 -19.46 -10.26
CA PHE A 80 15.45 -18.27 -9.59
C PHE A 80 16.55 -17.64 -8.72
N LEU A 81 17.25 -18.44 -7.90
CA LEU A 81 18.38 -17.99 -7.08
C LEU A 81 19.56 -17.47 -7.94
N LEU A 82 19.82 -18.07 -9.10
CA LEU A 82 20.83 -17.61 -10.07
C LEU A 82 20.41 -16.30 -10.77
N SER A 83 19.12 -16.13 -11.08
CA SER A 83 18.57 -14.90 -11.68
C SER A 83 18.51 -13.72 -10.71
N ALA A 84 18.44 -13.99 -9.40
CA ALA A 84 18.27 -12.98 -8.36
C ALA A 84 19.59 -12.32 -7.89
N ASN A 85 20.74 -12.57 -8.53
CA ASN A 85 22.04 -11.98 -8.17
C ASN A 85 22.37 -12.14 -6.66
N VAL A 86 22.07 -13.32 -6.10
CA VAL A 86 22.25 -13.63 -4.67
C VAL A 86 23.74 -13.70 -4.35
N GLY A 87 24.27 -12.65 -3.72
CA GLY A 87 25.66 -12.60 -3.30
C GLY A 87 25.94 -13.59 -2.16
N PRO A 88 27.00 -14.41 -2.21
CA PRO A 88 27.32 -15.38 -1.15
C PRO A 88 27.73 -14.74 0.18
N SER A 89 27.88 -13.42 0.22
CA SER A 89 28.24 -12.63 1.40
C SER A 89 27.06 -12.28 2.31
N ARG A 90 25.82 -12.61 1.91
CA ARG A 90 24.59 -12.26 2.62
C ARG A 90 23.76 -13.49 2.96
N ARG A 91 22.91 -13.39 3.98
CA ARG A 91 21.93 -14.43 4.34
C ARG A 91 20.55 -14.06 3.86
N TYR A 92 19.84 -15.05 3.38
CA TYR A 92 18.49 -14.95 2.87
C TYR A 92 17.63 -16.04 3.50
N LEU A 93 16.38 -15.69 3.78
CA LEU A 93 15.31 -16.59 4.14
C LEU A 93 14.39 -16.73 2.93
N TYR A 94 14.37 -17.91 2.32
CA TYR A 94 13.43 -18.24 1.28
C TYR A 94 12.16 -18.81 1.89
N LEU A 95 11.06 -18.07 1.76
CA LEU A 95 9.73 -18.44 2.23
C LEU A 95 8.89 -18.90 1.04
N GLN A 96 8.52 -20.17 1.02
CA GLN A 96 7.64 -20.77 0.03
C GLN A 96 6.26 -21.04 0.65
N VAL A 97 5.20 -20.58 -0.01
CA VAL A 97 3.85 -21.04 0.25
C VAL A 97 3.59 -22.21 -0.70
N LEU A 98 3.28 -23.38 -0.15
CA LEU A 98 3.14 -24.62 -0.92
C LEU A 98 1.69 -24.93 -1.29
N ALA A 99 0.74 -24.57 -0.43
CA ALA A 99 -0.69 -24.76 -0.63
C ALA A 99 -1.50 -23.92 0.36
N GLY A 100 -2.69 -23.48 -0.04
CA GLY A 100 -3.75 -23.04 0.87
C GLY A 100 -4.82 -24.12 1.01
N LYS A 101 -5.36 -24.30 2.22
CA LYS A 101 -6.42 -25.28 2.52
C LYS A 101 -7.42 -24.72 3.53
N ALA A 102 -8.60 -25.34 3.60
CA ALA A 102 -9.63 -25.09 4.61
C ALA A 102 -10.16 -23.63 4.63
N PHE A 103 -10.23 -22.97 3.48
CA PHE A 103 -10.91 -21.67 3.33
C PHE A 103 -12.42 -21.87 3.17
N LEU A 104 -13.08 -22.31 4.25
CA LEU A 104 -14.44 -22.86 4.23
C LEU A 104 -15.52 -21.85 3.76
N GLU A 105 -15.30 -20.56 3.93
CA GLU A 105 -16.19 -19.50 3.42
C GLU A 105 -16.29 -19.46 1.89
N HIS A 106 -15.34 -20.12 1.21
CA HIS A 106 -15.23 -20.13 -0.25
C HIS A 106 -15.56 -21.51 -0.85
N LEU A 107 -16.31 -22.35 -0.14
CA LEU A 107 -16.79 -23.66 -0.63
C LEU A 107 -17.72 -23.54 -1.85
N GLN A 108 -18.46 -22.43 -1.96
CA GLN A 108 -19.45 -22.20 -3.01
C GLN A 108 -18.97 -21.25 -4.11
N GLU A 109 -17.71 -20.79 -4.06
CA GLU A 109 -17.17 -19.95 -5.14
C GLU A 109 -17.14 -20.78 -6.44
N PRO A 110 -17.66 -20.26 -7.56
CA PRO A 110 -17.71 -20.99 -8.81
C PRO A 110 -16.31 -21.27 -9.34
N GLU A 111 -16.14 -22.38 -10.05
CA GLU A 111 -14.86 -22.67 -10.71
C GLU A 111 -14.48 -21.54 -11.68
N PRO A 112 -13.21 -21.09 -11.67
CA PRO A 112 -12.77 -19.99 -12.52
C PRO A 112 -12.80 -20.40 -13.99
N LEU A 113 -13.76 -19.87 -14.74
CA LEU A 113 -13.84 -20.04 -16.20
C LEU A 113 -12.98 -18.99 -16.92
N PRO A 114 -12.28 -19.35 -18.02
CA PRO A 114 -11.49 -18.39 -18.79
C PRO A 114 -12.34 -17.19 -19.27
N GLY A 115 -11.91 -15.98 -18.92
CA GLY A 115 -12.59 -14.74 -19.29
C GLY A 115 -13.74 -14.32 -18.36
N GLN A 116 -14.10 -15.12 -17.37
CA GLN A 116 -15.06 -14.72 -16.33
C GLN A 116 -14.35 -14.05 -15.16
N ALA A 117 -14.89 -12.92 -14.71
CA ALA A 117 -14.41 -12.29 -13.48
C ALA A 117 -14.69 -13.20 -12.28
N CYS A 118 -13.66 -13.49 -11.48
CA CYS A 118 -13.77 -14.24 -10.24
C CYS A 118 -13.10 -13.47 -9.11
N SER A 119 -13.48 -13.78 -7.87
CA SER A 119 -12.79 -13.26 -6.70
C SER A 119 -11.40 -13.89 -6.60
N THR A 120 -10.40 -13.11 -6.17
CA THR A 120 -9.02 -13.59 -6.03
C THR A 120 -8.44 -13.28 -4.66
N PHE A 121 -7.60 -14.17 -4.15
CA PHE A 121 -6.69 -13.93 -3.04
C PHE A 121 -5.35 -13.40 -3.53
N THR A 122 -4.80 -12.42 -2.80
CA THR A 122 -3.42 -11.96 -2.95
C THR A 122 -2.76 -11.96 -1.58
N LEU A 123 -1.61 -12.65 -1.47
CA LEU A 123 -0.81 -12.70 -0.27
C LEU A 123 0.28 -11.63 -0.32
N TYR A 124 0.31 -10.76 0.68
CA TYR A 124 1.35 -9.78 0.88
C TYR A 124 2.27 -10.21 2.02
N LEU A 125 3.56 -9.95 1.85
CA LEU A 125 4.57 -10.19 2.88
C LEU A 125 5.30 -8.90 3.21
N HIS A 126 5.58 -8.72 4.50
CA HIS A 126 6.45 -7.68 4.98
C HIS A 126 7.44 -8.25 5.99
N PHE A 127 8.73 -7.98 5.75
CA PHE A 127 9.81 -8.32 6.65
C PHE A 127 10.82 -7.18 6.66
N ARG A 128 10.86 -6.47 7.80
CA ARG A 128 11.76 -5.32 8.05
C ARG A 128 11.59 -4.20 7.02
N ASN A 129 12.52 -3.99 6.10
CA ASN A 129 12.39 -2.96 5.06
C ASN A 129 12.08 -3.55 3.68
N GLN A 130 11.51 -4.77 3.64
CA GLN A 130 11.20 -5.48 2.41
C GLN A 130 9.71 -5.84 2.37
N ARG A 131 9.09 -5.65 1.21
CA ARG A 131 7.70 -6.02 0.94
C ARG A 131 7.59 -6.80 -0.35
N PHE A 132 6.69 -7.77 -0.34
CA PHE A 132 6.41 -8.64 -1.48
C PHE A 132 4.90 -8.83 -1.64
N ARG A 133 4.49 -9.22 -2.84
CA ARG A 133 3.12 -9.61 -3.16
C ARG A 133 3.14 -10.86 -4.04
N SER A 134 2.24 -11.79 -3.80
CA SER A 134 2.00 -12.92 -4.70
C SER A 134 1.27 -12.46 -5.96
N LYS A 135 1.18 -13.35 -6.94
CA LYS A 135 0.16 -13.22 -7.99
C LYS A 135 -1.25 -13.39 -7.37
N PRO A 136 -2.28 -12.75 -7.94
CA PRO A 136 -3.66 -13.04 -7.58
C PRO A 136 -4.03 -14.48 -7.95
N VAL A 137 -4.66 -15.20 -7.02
CA VAL A 137 -5.10 -16.60 -7.20
C VAL A 137 -6.61 -16.65 -6.98
N PRO A 138 -7.41 -17.35 -7.81
CA PRO A 138 -8.85 -17.48 -7.58
C PRO A 138 -9.19 -17.96 -6.17
N CYS A 139 -10.21 -17.37 -5.56
CA CYS A 139 -10.72 -17.81 -4.27
C CYS A 139 -11.32 -19.22 -4.39
N ALA A 140 -10.93 -20.11 -3.49
CA ALA A 140 -11.44 -21.47 -3.39
C ALA A 140 -11.22 -21.98 -1.96
N CYS A 141 -11.84 -23.10 -1.60
CA CYS A 141 -11.57 -23.79 -0.33
C CYS A 141 -10.10 -24.26 -0.22
N GLU A 142 -9.51 -24.66 -1.35
CA GLU A 142 -8.10 -25.06 -1.47
C GLU A 142 -7.40 -24.24 -2.58
N PRO A 143 -7.06 -22.97 -2.32
CA PRO A 143 -6.47 -22.10 -3.33
C PRO A 143 -5.02 -22.48 -3.63
N ASP A 144 -4.63 -22.43 -4.91
CA ASP A 144 -3.27 -22.75 -5.38
C ASP A 144 -2.30 -21.57 -5.18
N LEU A 145 -2.08 -21.17 -3.93
CA LEU A 145 -1.22 -20.04 -3.52
C LEU A 145 0.29 -20.33 -3.64
N LYS A 146 0.71 -21.17 -4.59
CA LYS A 146 2.12 -21.57 -4.76
C LYS A 146 2.99 -20.39 -5.19
N GLU A 147 3.74 -19.83 -4.23
CA GLU A 147 4.59 -18.66 -4.45
C GLU A 147 5.83 -18.73 -3.56
N GLY A 148 6.94 -18.14 -4.02
CA GLY A 148 8.21 -18.10 -3.29
C GLY A 148 8.72 -16.67 -3.12
N PHE A 149 9.19 -16.34 -1.92
CA PHE A 149 9.69 -15.02 -1.55
C PHE A 149 11.10 -15.12 -0.96
N LEU A 150 12.04 -14.36 -1.50
CA LEU A 150 13.43 -14.34 -1.00
C LEU A 150 13.63 -13.10 -0.13
N LEU A 151 13.77 -13.31 1.17
CA LEU A 151 13.85 -12.27 2.20
C LEU A 151 15.32 -12.09 2.62
N GLU A 152 15.91 -10.92 2.44
CA GLU A 152 17.27 -10.69 2.95
C GLU A 152 17.27 -10.54 4.49
N ILE A 153 18.17 -11.25 5.18
CA ILE A 153 18.40 -11.10 6.61
C ILE A 153 19.67 -10.27 6.82
N HIS A 154 19.51 -9.01 7.21
CA HIS A 154 20.62 -8.09 7.49
C HIS A 154 20.43 -7.40 8.84
N ARG A 155 21.48 -6.78 9.42
CA ARG A 155 21.29 -5.85 10.56
C ARG A 155 20.85 -4.48 10.05
N ASP A 156 20.08 -3.75 10.86
CA ASP A 156 19.76 -2.35 10.59
C ASP A 156 20.92 -1.49 11.14
N GLY A 157 21.87 -1.15 10.26
CA GLY A 157 23.01 -0.29 10.59
C GLY A 157 23.74 0.19 9.33
N MET A 158 23.97 1.51 9.22
CA MET A 158 24.81 2.08 8.17
C MET A 158 26.23 1.51 8.30
N GLY A 159 26.66 0.70 7.33
CA GLY A 159 28.04 0.19 7.23
C GLY A 159 28.26 -1.30 7.53
N GLU A 160 27.26 -2.02 8.10
CA GLU A 160 27.40 -3.47 8.39
C GLU A 160 26.73 -4.40 7.36
N GLY A 161 26.06 -3.86 6.33
CA GLY A 161 25.33 -4.63 5.31
C GLY A 161 26.19 -5.51 4.38
N THR A 162 27.47 -5.65 4.66
CA THR A 162 28.44 -6.47 3.92
C THR A 162 28.85 -7.75 4.65
N LYS A 163 28.60 -7.87 5.97
CA LYS A 163 28.99 -9.06 6.75
C LYS A 163 27.82 -10.02 6.92
N MET A 164 28.03 -11.28 6.56
CA MET A 164 27.05 -12.35 6.74
C MET A 164 26.66 -12.48 8.23
N VAL A 165 25.36 -12.38 8.52
CA VAL A 165 24.81 -12.44 9.89
C VAL A 165 24.96 -13.84 10.46
N ASP A 166 25.50 -14.06 11.67
CA ASP A 166 25.64 -15.39 12.27
C ASP A 166 24.35 -15.94 12.92
N ALA A 167 24.35 -17.20 13.38
CA ALA A 167 23.18 -17.86 13.98
C ALA A 167 22.69 -17.15 15.26
N THR A 168 23.62 -16.76 16.13
CA THR A 168 23.31 -16.05 17.39
C THR A 168 22.68 -14.69 17.14
N THR A 169 23.19 -13.95 16.16
CA THR A 169 22.60 -12.67 15.76
C THR A 169 21.21 -12.87 15.18
N MET A 170 21.01 -13.86 14.32
CA MET A 170 19.67 -14.18 13.79
C MET A 170 18.68 -14.58 14.89
N LEU A 171 19.12 -15.31 15.91
CA LEU A 171 18.28 -15.66 17.05
C LEU A 171 17.78 -14.40 17.81
N SER A 172 18.63 -13.37 17.90
CA SER A 172 18.28 -12.09 18.55
C SER A 172 17.34 -11.19 17.73
N MET A 173 17.12 -11.50 16.45
CA MET A 173 16.18 -10.78 15.59
C MET A 173 14.75 -11.28 15.85
N CYS A 174 13.97 -10.51 16.60
CA CYS A 174 12.60 -10.88 16.96
C CYS A 174 11.53 -10.33 16.00
N ASP A 175 11.92 -9.69 14.90
CA ASP A 175 11.01 -9.18 13.88
C ASP A 175 10.28 -10.34 13.18
N PRO A 176 8.93 -10.40 13.23
CA PRO A 176 8.18 -11.42 12.54
C PRO A 176 8.08 -11.12 11.04
N VAL A 177 7.84 -12.16 10.23
CA VAL A 177 7.36 -12.00 8.86
C VAL A 177 5.85 -11.76 8.93
N HIS A 178 5.41 -10.56 8.53
CA HIS A 178 4.00 -10.21 8.53
C HIS A 178 3.35 -10.66 7.23
N LEU A 179 2.44 -11.62 7.32
CA LEU A 179 1.62 -12.16 6.22
C LEU A 179 0.26 -11.46 6.24
N VAL A 180 -0.14 -10.84 5.13
CA VAL A 180 -1.45 -10.20 4.98
C VAL A 180 -2.16 -10.80 3.78
N LEU A 181 -3.31 -11.43 4.01
CA LEU A 181 -4.12 -12.02 2.95
C LEU A 181 -5.28 -11.08 2.60
N ILE A 182 -5.34 -10.64 1.35
CA ILE A 182 -6.41 -9.77 0.83
C ILE A 182 -7.25 -10.56 -0.17
N LYS A 183 -8.57 -10.50 -0.04
CA LYS A 183 -9.52 -10.89 -1.09
C LYS A 183 -9.85 -9.67 -1.93
N THR A 184 -9.89 -9.84 -3.24
CA THR A 184 -10.42 -8.87 -4.20
C THR A 184 -11.61 -9.52 -4.89
N ASP A 185 -12.77 -8.88 -4.80
CA ASP A 185 -13.98 -9.40 -5.45
C ASP A 185 -14.05 -9.03 -6.93
N THR A 186 -15.10 -9.48 -7.61
CA THR A 186 -15.34 -9.17 -9.04
C THR A 186 -15.61 -7.69 -9.32
N SER A 187 -15.95 -6.91 -8.29
CA SER A 187 -16.16 -5.46 -8.37
C SER A 187 -14.88 -4.66 -8.10
N SER A 188 -13.75 -5.35 -7.88
CA SER A 188 -12.45 -4.78 -7.48
C SER A 188 -12.45 -4.19 -6.07
N GLU A 189 -13.42 -4.55 -5.23
CA GLU A 189 -13.40 -4.19 -3.82
C GLU A 189 -12.50 -5.17 -3.05
N THR A 190 -11.68 -4.61 -2.16
CA THR A 190 -10.70 -5.35 -1.37
C THR A 190 -11.21 -5.60 0.04
N THR A 191 -10.98 -6.80 0.57
CA THR A 191 -11.27 -7.13 1.97
C THR A 191 -10.06 -7.80 2.60
N LEU A 192 -9.79 -7.44 3.86
CA LEU A 192 -8.75 -8.07 4.65
C LEU A 192 -9.29 -9.40 5.19
N VAL A 193 -8.65 -10.51 4.83
CA VAL A 193 -9.03 -11.86 5.27
C VAL A 193 -8.26 -12.25 6.52
N SER A 194 -6.94 -12.00 6.53
CA SER A 194 -6.07 -12.36 7.66
C SER A 194 -4.84 -11.48 7.75
N SER A 195 -4.36 -11.27 8.98
CA SER A 195 -3.12 -10.56 9.31
C SER A 195 -2.32 -11.40 10.31
N TYR A 196 -1.28 -12.11 9.85
CA TYR A 196 -0.56 -13.11 10.64
C TYR A 196 0.91 -12.75 10.82
N PHE A 197 1.43 -12.90 12.04
CA PHE A 197 2.84 -12.65 12.37
C PHE A 197 3.59 -13.97 12.51
N LEU A 198 4.36 -14.33 11.49
CA LEU A 198 5.13 -15.56 11.45
C LEU A 198 6.51 -15.39 12.10
N ASP A 199 6.81 -16.19 13.13
CA ASP A 199 8.19 -16.31 13.64
C ASP A 199 8.97 -17.28 12.74
N TRP A 200 9.96 -16.74 12.03
CA TRP A 200 10.75 -17.49 11.06
C TRP A 200 11.91 -18.26 11.70
N ARG A 201 12.25 -18.00 12.97
CA ARG A 201 13.46 -18.54 13.63
C ARG A 201 13.43 -20.05 13.82
N ALA A 202 12.29 -20.70 13.65
CA ALA A 202 12.19 -22.17 13.63
C ALA A 202 13.19 -22.82 12.65
N VAL A 203 13.48 -22.15 11.52
CA VAL A 203 14.45 -22.62 10.52
C VAL A 203 15.88 -22.75 11.06
N LEU A 204 16.24 -22.02 12.12
CA LEU A 204 17.59 -22.02 12.72
C LEU A 204 17.97 -23.35 13.37
N SER A 205 16.97 -24.18 13.67
CA SER A 205 17.17 -25.52 14.25
C SER A 205 17.23 -26.66 13.24
N SER A 206 16.95 -26.38 11.96
CA SER A 206 16.88 -27.44 10.96
C SER A 206 18.26 -27.83 10.44
N PRO A 207 18.69 -29.11 10.57
CA PRO A 207 19.95 -29.60 10.01
C PRO A 207 20.05 -29.47 8.50
N SER A 208 18.92 -29.53 7.79
CA SER A 208 18.87 -29.33 6.33
C SER A 208 18.77 -27.87 5.93
N GLY A 209 18.76 -26.93 6.89
CA GLY A 209 18.50 -25.52 6.66
C GLY A 209 17.07 -25.22 6.18
N LYS A 210 16.16 -26.20 6.25
CA LYS A 210 14.79 -26.15 5.71
C LYS A 210 13.76 -26.64 6.72
N THR A 211 12.68 -25.91 6.91
CA THR A 211 11.51 -26.34 7.70
C THR A 211 10.24 -26.24 6.87
N CYS A 212 9.23 -27.04 7.22
CA CYS A 212 7.91 -27.02 6.59
C CYS A 212 6.86 -27.27 7.66
N PHE A 213 5.84 -26.41 7.73
CA PHE A 213 4.78 -26.49 8.73
C PHE A 213 3.51 -25.80 8.24
N ALA A 214 2.40 -26.07 8.93
CA ALA A 214 1.12 -25.43 8.67
C ALA A 214 0.98 -24.15 9.51
N VAL A 215 0.47 -23.09 8.89
CA VAL A 215 0.17 -21.80 9.50
C VAL A 215 -1.34 -21.60 9.44
N GLU A 216 -1.98 -21.58 10.61
CA GLU A 216 -3.40 -21.27 10.75
C GLU A 216 -3.61 -19.75 10.67
N LEU A 217 -4.33 -19.31 9.64
CA LEU A 217 -4.71 -17.93 9.43
C LEU A 217 -6.03 -17.66 10.16
N MET A 218 -6.03 -16.72 11.08
CA MET A 218 -7.25 -16.25 11.76
C MET A 218 -7.92 -15.16 10.94
N GLY A 219 -9.24 -15.05 11.06
CA GLY A 219 -10.01 -13.92 10.56
C GLY A 219 -9.60 -12.60 11.21
N VAL A 220 -10.31 -11.51 10.92
CA VAL A 220 -10.03 -10.18 11.45
C VAL A 220 -11.25 -9.56 12.12
N GLY A 221 -11.03 -8.54 12.95
CA GLY A 221 -12.10 -7.80 13.63
C GLY A 221 -12.96 -8.68 14.54
N SER A 222 -14.27 -8.74 14.30
CA SER A 222 -15.19 -9.61 15.05
C SER A 222 -14.87 -11.11 14.90
N GLU A 223 -14.22 -11.49 13.81
CA GLU A 223 -13.89 -12.86 13.45
C GLU A 223 -12.43 -13.23 13.78
N CYS A 224 -11.71 -12.39 14.55
CA CYS A 224 -10.32 -12.64 14.92
C CYS A 224 -10.05 -13.93 15.72
N LYS A 225 -11.11 -14.60 16.18
CA LYS A 225 -11.05 -15.90 16.88
C LYS A 225 -11.52 -17.08 16.01
N VAL A 226 -11.92 -16.82 14.77
CA VAL A 226 -12.39 -17.82 13.82
C VAL A 226 -11.28 -18.07 12.80
N PRO A 227 -10.88 -19.32 12.54
CA PRO A 227 -9.93 -19.63 11.49
C PRO A 227 -10.49 -19.30 10.11
N ALA A 228 -9.75 -18.52 9.32
CA ALA A 228 -10.09 -18.19 7.94
C ALA A 228 -9.56 -19.25 6.95
N GLY A 229 -8.45 -19.91 7.27
CA GLY A 229 -7.84 -20.96 6.45
C GLY A 229 -6.45 -21.35 6.93
N VAL A 230 -5.78 -22.26 6.23
CA VAL A 230 -4.46 -22.77 6.59
C VAL A 230 -3.52 -22.66 5.39
N LEU A 231 -2.31 -22.12 5.61
CA LEU A 231 -1.22 -22.14 4.64
C LEU A 231 -0.20 -23.20 5.01
N THR A 232 0.25 -24.00 4.03
CA THR A 232 1.45 -24.82 4.19
C THR A 232 2.65 -24.00 3.78
N VAL A 233 3.54 -23.68 4.72
CA VAL A 233 4.70 -22.81 4.50
C VAL A 233 5.99 -23.60 4.68
N SER A 234 6.94 -23.39 3.77
CA SER A 234 8.31 -23.86 3.90
C SER A 234 9.29 -22.70 4.01
N LEU A 235 10.21 -22.78 4.95
CA LEU A 235 11.28 -21.80 5.16
C LEU A 235 12.61 -22.47 4.88
N GLU A 236 13.48 -21.80 4.14
CA GLU A 236 14.82 -22.30 3.83
C GLU A 236 15.87 -21.18 3.94
N LEU A 237 17.00 -21.46 4.58
CA LEU A 237 18.10 -20.50 4.73
C LEU A 237 19.15 -20.66 3.65
N TYR A 238 19.57 -19.53 3.08
CA TYR A 238 20.61 -19.47 2.06
C TYR A 238 21.65 -18.38 2.36
N PRO A 239 22.95 -18.71 2.44
CA PRO A 239 23.51 -20.06 2.60
C PRO A 239 23.03 -20.76 3.88
N PRO A 240 23.06 -22.11 3.94
CA PRO A 240 22.69 -22.85 5.15
C PRO A 240 23.66 -22.55 6.30
N LEU A 241 23.20 -22.78 7.53
CA LEU A 241 24.02 -22.69 8.73
C LEU A 241 25.07 -23.80 8.76
N THR A 242 26.32 -23.47 9.09
CA THR A 242 27.36 -24.45 9.37
C THR A 242 27.04 -25.25 10.64
N GLU A 243 26.49 -24.58 11.65
CA GLU A 243 26.05 -25.16 12.92
C GLU A 243 24.63 -24.65 13.23
N THR A 244 23.72 -25.58 13.49
CA THR A 244 22.33 -25.28 13.84
C THR A 244 22.17 -25.05 15.33
N LEU A 245 21.19 -24.24 15.71
CA LEU A 245 20.82 -24.05 17.12
C LEU A 245 19.92 -25.19 17.60
N SER A 246 19.96 -25.53 18.89
CA SER A 246 19.00 -26.49 19.42
C SER A 246 17.59 -25.89 19.48
N THR A 247 16.58 -26.72 19.28
CA THR A 247 15.16 -26.33 19.40
C THR A 247 14.85 -25.73 20.76
N ASP A 248 15.51 -26.22 21.82
CA ASP A 248 15.34 -25.76 23.19
C ASP A 248 15.88 -24.35 23.40
N ILE A 249 17.00 -23.99 22.76
CA ILE A 249 17.54 -22.62 22.83
C ILE A 249 16.57 -21.64 22.16
N ILE A 250 16.01 -22.00 20.99
CA ILE A 250 15.06 -21.15 20.26
C ILE A 250 13.78 -20.97 21.06
N SER A 251 13.19 -22.07 21.55
CA SER A 251 11.94 -22.03 22.32
C SER A 251 12.11 -21.25 23.64
N THR A 252 13.26 -21.42 24.31
CA THR A 252 13.61 -20.66 25.52
C THR A 252 13.72 -19.17 25.21
N GLN A 253 14.43 -18.79 24.13
CA GLN A 253 14.54 -17.39 23.71
C GLN A 253 13.16 -16.79 23.41
N GLN A 254 12.33 -17.48 22.62
CA GLN A 254 10.96 -17.04 22.31
C GLN A 254 10.09 -16.91 23.56
N SER A 255 10.22 -17.83 24.53
CA SER A 255 9.50 -17.77 25.80
C SER A 255 9.92 -16.55 26.63
N LEU A 256 11.23 -16.30 26.74
CA LEU A 256 11.77 -15.14 27.46
C LEU A 256 11.34 -13.82 26.81
N GLU A 257 11.34 -13.73 25.48
CA GLU A 257 10.88 -12.55 24.74
C GLU A 257 9.37 -12.30 24.93
N ARG A 258 8.55 -13.35 24.86
CA ARG A 258 7.11 -13.27 25.14
C ARG A 258 6.83 -12.83 26.57
N GLN A 259 7.51 -13.42 27.56
CA GLN A 259 7.36 -13.04 28.96
C GLN A 259 7.79 -11.59 29.22
N ARG A 260 8.90 -11.15 28.62
CA ARG A 260 9.38 -9.77 28.70
C ARG A 260 8.38 -8.79 28.09
N THR A 261 7.81 -9.15 26.93
CA THR A 261 6.80 -8.33 26.25
C THR A 261 5.52 -8.23 27.09
N ALA A 262 5.01 -9.36 27.57
CA ALA A 262 3.81 -9.39 28.41
C ALA A 262 4.00 -8.60 29.72
N GLU A 263 5.18 -8.66 30.34
CA GLU A 263 5.46 -7.90 31.56
C GLU A 263 5.51 -6.40 31.30
N LYS A 264 6.15 -5.95 30.21
CA LYS A 264 6.15 -4.54 29.79
C LYS A 264 4.73 -4.03 29.52
N GLU A 265 3.93 -4.79 28.78
CA GLU A 265 2.53 -4.46 28.49
C GLU A 265 1.68 -4.38 29.77
N ARG A 266 1.88 -5.32 30.69
CA ARG A 266 1.21 -5.33 32.00
C ARG A 266 1.58 -4.11 32.84
N LEU A 267 2.87 -3.78 32.94
CA LEU A 267 3.35 -2.61 33.68
C LEU A 267 2.82 -1.31 33.06
N PHE A 268 2.84 -1.20 31.74
CA PHE A 268 2.27 -0.04 31.04
C PHE A 268 0.76 0.07 31.28
N LEU A 269 0.01 -1.03 31.29
CA LEU A 269 -1.42 -1.02 31.58
C LEU A 269 -1.71 -0.52 33.01
N VAL A 270 -0.92 -0.96 34.00
CA VAL A 270 -1.02 -0.47 35.39
C VAL A 270 -0.72 1.03 35.45
N TYR A 271 0.36 1.46 34.80
CA TYR A 271 0.72 2.86 34.68
C TYR A 271 -0.39 3.70 34.02
N ALA A 272 -0.93 3.26 32.89
CA ALA A 272 -1.98 3.94 32.16
C ALA A 272 -3.27 4.08 33.00
N LYS A 273 -3.64 3.04 33.76
CA LYS A 273 -4.77 3.09 34.70
C LYS A 273 -4.55 4.11 35.82
N GLN A 274 -3.34 4.18 36.37
CA GLN A 274 -2.98 5.18 37.38
C GLN A 274 -3.07 6.60 36.78
N TRP A 275 -2.41 6.81 35.64
CA TRP A 275 -2.40 8.09 34.93
C TRP A 275 -3.81 8.56 34.56
N TRP A 276 -4.69 7.63 34.15
CA TRP A 276 -6.09 7.93 33.82
C TRP A 276 -6.88 8.39 35.05
N ARG A 277 -6.71 7.72 36.21
CA ARG A 277 -7.35 8.15 37.47
C ARG A 277 -6.93 9.57 37.84
N GLU A 278 -5.64 9.86 37.80
CA GLU A 278 -5.12 11.21 38.06
C GLU A 278 -5.70 12.23 37.08
N PHE A 279 -5.84 11.89 35.80
CA PHE A 279 -6.45 12.78 34.81
C PHE A 279 -7.91 13.10 35.16
N LEU A 280 -8.68 12.11 35.61
CA LEU A 280 -10.07 12.29 36.01
C LEU A 280 -10.23 13.10 37.30
N GLU A 281 -9.25 13.05 38.20
CA GLU A 281 -9.24 13.80 39.46
C GLU A 281 -9.02 15.31 39.26
N ILE A 282 -8.43 15.72 38.12
CA ILE A 282 -8.18 17.14 37.83
C ILE A 282 -9.49 17.94 37.78
N ARG A 283 -10.51 17.46 37.04
CA ARG A 283 -11.83 18.12 36.91
C ARG A 283 -12.95 17.13 36.59
N PRO A 284 -14.18 17.32 37.11
CA PRO A 284 -15.31 16.44 36.80
C PRO A 284 -15.65 16.33 35.31
N SER A 285 -15.46 17.41 34.54
CA SER A 285 -15.72 17.45 33.08
C SER A 285 -14.79 16.53 32.28
N HIS A 286 -13.70 16.02 32.87
CA HIS A 286 -12.78 15.13 32.17
C HIS A 286 -13.39 13.77 31.84
N LYS A 287 -14.45 13.36 32.54
CA LYS A 287 -15.18 12.10 32.27
C LYS A 287 -15.85 12.08 30.89
N SER A 288 -16.19 13.24 30.32
CA SER A 288 -16.80 13.36 28.99
C SER A 288 -15.78 13.66 27.88
N LYS A 289 -14.52 13.93 28.22
CA LYS A 289 -13.47 14.22 27.22
C LYS A 289 -13.04 12.94 26.52
N MET A 290 -12.86 13.02 25.20
CA MET A 290 -12.43 11.87 24.40
C MET A 290 -10.91 11.71 24.45
N VAL A 291 -10.45 10.87 25.37
CA VAL A 291 -9.03 10.52 25.52
C VAL A 291 -8.84 9.04 25.18
N LYS A 292 -8.12 8.76 24.09
CA LYS A 292 -7.93 7.41 23.56
C LYS A 292 -6.51 6.92 23.86
N ILE A 293 -6.33 6.12 24.91
CA ILE A 293 -5.01 5.57 25.29
C ILE A 293 -4.71 4.28 24.50
N PHE A 294 -5.71 3.41 24.36
CA PHE A 294 -5.59 2.11 23.71
C PHE A 294 -6.59 1.99 22.56
N ALA A 295 -6.19 1.31 21.48
CA ALA A 295 -7.03 0.93 20.35
C ALA A 295 -6.80 -0.55 20.02
N GLN A 296 -7.85 -1.23 19.52
CA GLN A 296 -7.79 -2.63 19.15
C GLN A 296 -7.34 -2.76 17.68
N ASP A 297 -6.36 -3.63 17.43
CA ASP A 297 -5.88 -3.91 16.07
C ASP A 297 -6.81 -4.87 15.30
N GLU A 298 -6.48 -5.16 14.04
CA GLU A 298 -7.26 -6.10 13.22
C GLU A 298 -7.30 -7.54 13.76
N ASN A 299 -6.38 -7.90 14.66
CA ASN A 299 -6.29 -9.21 15.28
C ASN A 299 -6.94 -9.24 16.68
N GLY A 300 -7.62 -8.16 17.08
CA GLY A 300 -8.28 -8.07 18.38
C GLY A 300 -7.33 -7.72 19.54
N VAL A 301 -6.08 -7.36 19.28
CA VAL A 301 -5.09 -7.02 20.31
C VAL A 301 -5.20 -5.55 20.69
N ASN A 302 -5.30 -5.26 21.99
CA ASN A 302 -5.30 -3.88 22.50
C ASN A 302 -3.88 -3.31 22.52
N ARG A 303 -3.67 -2.20 21.80
CA ARG A 303 -2.36 -1.55 21.68
C ARG A 303 -2.44 -0.08 22.08
N PRO A 304 -1.37 0.49 22.68
CA PRO A 304 -1.31 1.93 22.89
C PRO A 304 -1.39 2.67 21.55
N VAL A 305 -2.15 3.78 21.47
CA VAL A 305 -2.33 4.50 20.20
C VAL A 305 -1.03 5.05 19.62
N CYS A 306 -0.05 5.39 20.47
CA CYS A 306 1.29 5.83 20.06
C CYS A 306 2.05 4.79 19.23
N SER A 307 1.65 3.51 19.30
CA SER A 307 2.29 2.43 18.57
C SER A 307 1.94 2.40 17.07
N TYR A 308 0.85 3.05 16.66
CA TYR A 308 0.41 3.17 15.26
C TYR A 308 1.10 4.31 14.49
N VAL A 309 1.88 5.15 15.18
CA VAL A 309 2.61 6.27 14.56
C VAL A 309 4.10 5.99 14.67
N ARG A 310 4.84 6.19 13.57
CA ARG A 310 6.30 6.42 13.61
C ARG A 310 6.75 7.32 12.48
N VAL A 311 8.02 7.72 12.52
CA VAL A 311 8.66 8.42 11.42
C VAL A 311 8.67 7.51 10.17
N LEU A 312 7.91 7.87 9.14
CA LEU A 312 7.85 7.17 7.87
C LEU A 312 8.44 8.04 6.75
N ARG A 313 9.57 7.63 6.19
CA ARG A 313 10.20 8.34 5.07
C ARG A 313 9.77 7.69 3.74
N ALA A 314 9.10 8.46 2.89
CA ALA A 314 8.62 7.99 1.59
C ALA A 314 9.71 7.93 0.50
N GLY A 315 10.98 8.17 0.83
CA GLY A 315 12.08 8.21 -0.14
C GLY A 315 11.84 9.28 -1.21
N ARG A 316 11.94 8.88 -2.49
CA ARG A 316 11.66 9.74 -3.65
C ARG A 316 10.22 9.59 -4.17
N LEU A 317 9.36 8.88 -3.45
CA LEU A 317 8.00 8.60 -3.92
C LEU A 317 7.01 9.74 -3.61
N LEU A 318 7.32 10.55 -2.59
CA LEU A 318 6.55 11.74 -2.22
C LEU A 318 7.53 12.89 -1.98
N GLU A 319 7.33 14.00 -2.67
CA GLU A 319 8.25 15.14 -2.73
C GLU A 319 7.97 16.18 -1.65
N SER A 320 6.75 16.24 -1.12
CA SER A 320 6.38 17.25 -0.12
C SER A 320 5.34 16.76 0.89
N PRO A 321 5.24 17.42 2.07
CA PRO A 321 4.21 17.15 3.07
C PRO A 321 2.77 17.27 2.52
N ARG A 322 2.54 18.21 1.58
CA ARG A 322 1.21 18.39 0.97
C ARG A 322 0.89 17.31 -0.03
N GLN A 323 1.86 16.85 -0.81
CA GLN A 323 1.69 15.69 -1.68
C GLN A 323 1.45 14.41 -0.85
N ALA A 324 2.09 14.28 0.31
CA ALA A 324 1.78 13.20 1.25
C ALA A 324 0.34 13.26 1.77
N ALA A 325 -0.16 14.44 2.13
CA ALA A 325 -1.58 14.62 2.48
C ALA A 325 -2.51 14.26 1.30
N ARG A 326 -2.16 14.66 0.08
CA ARG A 326 -2.90 14.28 -1.13
C ARG A 326 -2.90 12.76 -1.32
N PHE A 327 -1.75 12.09 -1.26
CA PHE A 327 -1.65 10.63 -1.34
C PHE A 327 -2.56 9.93 -0.33
N VAL A 328 -2.50 10.32 0.95
CA VAL A 328 -3.34 9.70 1.99
C VAL A 328 -4.82 9.92 1.70
N SER A 329 -5.22 11.11 1.23
CA SER A 329 -6.62 11.39 0.88
C SER A 329 -7.17 10.59 -0.30
N LEU A 330 -6.30 9.93 -1.07
CA LEU A 330 -6.69 9.09 -2.20
C LEU A 330 -6.93 7.63 -1.80
N LEU A 331 -6.53 7.21 -0.60
CA LEU A 331 -6.94 5.93 -0.03
C LEU A 331 -8.43 5.98 0.30
N ALA A 332 -9.15 4.89 0.08
CA ALA A 332 -10.60 4.92 0.23
C ALA A 332 -11.00 4.96 1.71
N HIS A 333 -11.96 5.81 2.05
CA HIS A 333 -12.53 5.84 3.39
C HIS A 333 -13.60 4.75 3.55
N GLU A 334 -13.37 3.81 4.48
CA GLU A 334 -14.32 2.76 4.83
C GLU A 334 -14.32 2.55 6.34
N LYS A 335 -15.50 2.53 6.94
CA LYS A 335 -15.67 2.23 8.36
C LYS A 335 -15.74 0.73 8.58
N ALA A 336 -15.20 0.25 9.69
CA ALA A 336 -15.28 -1.16 10.05
C ALA A 336 -16.75 -1.64 10.06
N PRO A 337 -17.08 -2.72 9.35
CA PRO A 337 -18.43 -3.28 9.34
C PRO A 337 -18.79 -3.85 10.71
N VAL A 338 -20.06 -3.73 11.11
CA VAL A 338 -20.58 -4.30 12.36
C VAL A 338 -21.52 -5.44 12.01
N VAL A 339 -21.20 -6.66 12.46
CA VAL A 339 -22.08 -7.81 12.32
C VAL A 339 -23.28 -7.65 13.28
N GLY A 340 -24.50 -7.75 12.76
CA GLY A 340 -25.72 -7.85 13.58
C GLY A 340 -26.53 -6.57 13.81
N GLY A 341 -26.30 -5.49 13.05
CA GLY A 341 -27.25 -4.35 12.94
C GLY A 341 -27.51 -3.52 14.22
N GLY A 342 -27.01 -3.94 15.38
CA GLY A 342 -27.00 -3.13 16.59
C GLY A 342 -25.99 -1.99 16.41
N GLY A 343 -26.46 -0.75 16.50
CA GLY A 343 -25.71 0.48 16.20
C GLY A 343 -24.46 0.78 17.05
N GLY A 344 -23.79 -0.22 17.62
CA GLY A 344 -22.49 -0.10 18.23
C GLY A 344 -21.41 -0.08 17.15
N LYS A 345 -20.79 1.08 16.92
CA LYS A 345 -19.59 1.20 16.08
C LYS A 345 -18.47 0.35 16.71
N GLN A 346 -17.95 -0.65 16.00
CA GLN A 346 -16.71 -1.30 16.41
C GLN A 346 -15.55 -0.53 15.79
N GLU A 347 -14.82 0.20 16.61
CA GLU A 347 -13.62 0.94 16.19
C GLU A 347 -12.43 -0.05 16.13
N GLN A 348 -11.84 -0.19 14.95
CA GLN A 348 -10.68 -1.06 14.71
C GLN A 348 -9.59 -0.25 14.02
N TRP A 349 -8.37 -0.27 14.54
CA TRP A 349 -7.22 0.42 13.98
C TRP A 349 -6.33 -0.58 13.26
N CYS A 350 -6.13 -0.43 11.97
CA CYS A 350 -5.32 -1.38 11.22
C CYS A 350 -3.82 -1.13 11.46
N THR A 351 -3.03 -2.20 11.52
CA THR A 351 -1.58 -2.05 11.31
C THR A 351 -1.31 -1.41 9.94
N LEU A 352 -0.22 -0.66 9.82
CA LEU A 352 0.05 0.07 8.57
C LEU A 352 0.12 -0.88 7.36
N MET A 353 0.71 -2.07 7.52
CA MET A 353 0.79 -3.05 6.43
C MET A 353 -0.59 -3.51 5.99
N ALA A 354 -1.49 -3.82 6.93
CA ALA A 354 -2.86 -4.22 6.62
C ALA A 354 -3.62 -3.08 5.92
N PHE A 355 -3.48 -1.84 6.41
CA PHE A 355 -4.11 -0.66 5.80
C PHE A 355 -3.61 -0.41 4.37
N LEU A 356 -2.30 -0.42 4.14
CA LEU A 356 -1.72 -0.19 2.79
C LEU A 356 -2.11 -1.30 1.81
N CYS A 357 -2.09 -2.58 2.24
CA CYS A 357 -2.45 -3.70 1.36
C CYS A 357 -3.95 -3.74 1.05
N ARG A 358 -4.80 -3.31 2.00
CA ARG A 358 -6.25 -3.17 1.78
C ARG A 358 -6.57 -1.97 0.89
N GLY A 359 -5.79 -0.88 0.97
CA GLY A 359 -6.02 0.35 0.20
C GLY A 359 -7.19 1.21 0.69
N LYS A 360 -7.79 0.85 1.83
CA LYS A 360 -8.92 1.55 2.44
C LYS A 360 -9.02 1.30 3.95
N GLY A 361 -9.62 2.24 4.67
CA GLY A 361 -9.70 2.22 6.14
C GLY A 361 -10.43 3.42 6.75
N ASP A 362 -10.48 3.48 8.08
CA ASP A 362 -11.20 4.54 8.80
C ASP A 362 -10.34 5.82 8.92
N CYS A 363 -10.90 6.88 9.49
CA CYS A 363 -10.19 8.16 9.61
C CYS A 363 -8.95 8.10 10.50
N GLU A 364 -8.93 7.17 11.47
CA GLU A 364 -7.82 6.85 12.35
C GLU A 364 -6.63 6.29 11.57
N ASP A 365 -6.87 5.34 10.66
CA ASP A 365 -5.84 4.73 9.81
C ASP A 365 -5.20 5.79 8.91
N HIS A 366 -6.02 6.66 8.32
CA HIS A 366 -5.55 7.77 7.49
C HIS A 366 -4.75 8.78 8.29
N ALA A 367 -5.21 9.16 9.49
CA ALA A 367 -4.53 10.14 10.33
C ALA A 367 -3.19 9.62 10.86
N THR A 368 -3.11 8.34 11.24
CA THR A 368 -1.85 7.72 11.72
C THR A 368 -0.81 7.61 10.60
N LEU A 369 -1.21 7.23 9.37
CA LEU A 369 -0.34 7.26 8.19
C LEU A 369 0.13 8.68 7.86
N LEU A 370 -0.79 9.65 7.79
CA LEU A 370 -0.43 11.04 7.49
C LEU A 370 0.54 11.60 8.53
N CYS A 371 0.24 11.42 9.82
CA CYS A 371 1.12 11.87 10.89
C CYS A 371 2.53 11.24 10.76
N SER A 372 2.58 9.95 10.44
CA SER A 372 3.84 9.23 10.22
C SER A 372 4.66 9.80 9.06
N LEU A 373 4.02 10.14 7.95
CA LEU A 373 4.65 10.78 6.79
C LEU A 373 5.14 12.20 7.11
N LEU A 374 4.33 13.02 7.78
CA LEU A 374 4.70 14.39 8.14
C LEU A 374 5.91 14.40 9.11
N LEU A 375 5.95 13.48 10.07
CA LEU A 375 7.14 13.23 10.90
C LEU A 375 8.35 12.84 10.05
N GLY A 376 8.15 12.04 8.99
CA GLY A 376 9.18 11.68 8.00
C GLY A 376 9.80 12.88 7.28
N PHE A 377 9.00 13.92 7.02
CA PHE A 377 9.46 15.21 6.48
C PHE A 377 10.04 16.15 7.54
N GLY A 378 10.12 15.72 8.81
CA GLY A 378 10.67 16.51 9.91
C GLY A 378 9.72 17.53 10.52
N LEU A 379 8.41 17.43 10.26
CA LEU A 379 7.41 18.29 10.90
C LEU A 379 7.08 17.79 12.31
N ASP A 380 6.85 18.70 13.25
CA ASP A 380 6.38 18.40 14.60
C ASP A 380 4.87 18.05 14.55
N SER A 381 4.58 16.78 14.29
CA SER A 381 3.26 16.28 13.92
C SER A 381 2.65 15.37 14.99
N TYR A 382 1.33 15.50 15.18
CA TYR A 382 0.53 14.79 16.18
C TYR A 382 -0.82 14.36 15.58
N VAL A 383 -1.29 13.18 15.96
CA VAL A 383 -2.68 12.77 15.76
C VAL A 383 -3.53 13.40 16.85
N CYS A 384 -4.66 14.00 16.48
CA CYS A 384 -5.65 14.58 17.39
C CYS A 384 -6.90 13.71 17.45
N VAL A 385 -7.42 13.50 18.67
CA VAL A 385 -8.66 12.76 18.91
C VAL A 385 -9.69 13.71 19.52
N GLY A 386 -10.86 13.77 18.88
CA GLY A 386 -11.86 14.78 19.21
C GLY A 386 -13.12 14.66 18.38
N THR A 387 -13.94 15.71 18.35
CA THR A 387 -15.21 15.68 17.60
C THR A 387 -15.23 16.68 16.45
N LYS A 388 -16.02 16.37 15.43
CA LYS A 388 -16.52 17.33 14.42
C LYS A 388 -17.89 17.89 14.84
N ALA A 389 -18.51 18.67 13.96
CA ALA A 389 -19.89 19.14 14.13
C ALA A 389 -20.85 18.02 14.56
N LYS A 390 -21.85 18.36 15.37
CA LYS A 390 -22.83 17.42 15.96
C LYS A 390 -22.23 16.34 16.88
N GLY A 391 -21.02 16.58 17.40
CA GLY A 391 -20.37 15.67 18.37
C GLY A 391 -19.90 14.35 17.77
N VAL A 392 -19.74 14.27 16.44
CA VAL A 392 -19.28 13.05 15.77
C VAL A 392 -17.79 12.84 16.08
N PRO A 393 -17.38 11.69 16.65
CA PRO A 393 -15.96 11.39 16.87
C PRO A 393 -15.20 11.41 15.54
N HIS A 394 -14.00 11.99 15.58
CA HIS A 394 -13.12 12.09 14.42
C HIS A 394 -11.66 12.23 14.86
N THR A 395 -10.78 11.72 13.99
CA THR A 395 -9.33 11.79 14.17
C THR A 395 -8.71 12.57 13.02
N TRP A 396 -7.83 13.52 13.33
CA TRP A 396 -7.12 14.35 12.33
C TRP A 396 -5.66 14.56 12.73
N VAL A 397 -4.89 15.29 11.93
CA VAL A 397 -3.48 15.55 12.21
C VAL A 397 -3.24 17.03 12.48
N LEU A 398 -2.41 17.33 13.48
CA LEU A 398 -1.91 18.66 13.80
C LEU A 398 -0.42 18.72 13.53
N THR A 399 0.05 19.83 13.00
CA THR A 399 1.48 20.18 12.99
C THR A 399 1.69 21.49 13.72
N ARG A 400 2.76 21.56 14.52
CA ARG A 400 3.22 22.78 15.19
C ARG A 400 4.42 23.37 14.44
N GLY A 401 4.31 24.62 14.01
CA GLY A 401 5.40 25.40 13.44
C GLY A 401 6.39 25.82 14.53
N THR A 402 7.62 26.14 14.13
CA THR A 402 8.66 26.66 15.04
C THR A 402 8.29 28.02 15.65
N ASP A 403 7.41 28.76 14.98
CA ASP A 403 6.80 30.01 15.42
C ASP A 403 5.60 29.80 16.37
N GLY A 404 5.29 28.54 16.71
CA GLY A 404 4.12 28.17 17.51
C GLY A 404 2.82 28.12 16.71
N SER A 405 2.84 28.37 15.40
CA SER A 405 1.64 28.27 14.56
C SER A 405 1.10 26.85 14.52
N ILE A 406 -0.22 26.72 14.58
CA ILE A 406 -0.90 25.42 14.56
C ILE A 406 -1.61 25.24 13.23
N THR A 407 -1.31 24.15 12.54
CA THR A 407 -2.02 23.76 11.32
C THR A 407 -2.70 22.42 11.55
N PHE A 408 -4.01 22.36 11.30
CA PHE A 408 -4.73 21.10 11.21
C PHE A 408 -4.76 20.58 9.77
N TRP A 409 -4.68 19.27 9.62
CA TRP A 409 -4.70 18.54 8.36
C TRP A 409 -5.84 17.52 8.42
N GLU A 410 -6.79 17.61 7.49
CA GLU A 410 -7.84 16.61 7.31
C GLU A 410 -7.32 15.48 6.41
N SER A 411 -7.13 14.30 7.00
CA SER A 411 -6.48 13.15 6.35
C SER A 411 -7.30 12.60 5.18
N LEU A 412 -8.63 12.73 5.24
CA LEU A 412 -9.53 12.23 4.20
C LEU A 412 -9.67 13.15 2.98
N THR A 413 -9.22 14.42 3.07
CA THR A 413 -9.44 15.40 2.00
C THR A 413 -8.20 16.20 1.62
N ALA A 414 -7.09 16.01 2.34
CA ALA A 414 -5.86 16.78 2.25
C ALA A 414 -6.01 18.28 2.57
N HIS A 415 -7.17 18.73 3.06
CA HIS A 415 -7.38 20.13 3.41
C HIS A 415 -6.58 20.52 4.64
N ARG A 416 -6.09 21.76 4.63
CA ARG A 416 -5.32 22.36 5.71
C ARG A 416 -6.07 23.55 6.29
N TYR A 417 -6.06 23.65 7.60
CA TYR A 417 -6.68 24.74 8.33
C TYR A 417 -5.64 25.35 9.25
N LEU A 418 -5.28 26.62 9.00
CA LEU A 418 -4.49 27.39 9.96
C LEU A 418 -5.38 27.71 11.17
N HIS A 419 -5.01 27.19 12.33
CA HIS A 419 -5.75 27.41 13.57
C HIS A 419 -5.33 28.75 14.18
N ARG A 420 -6.34 29.54 14.56
CA ARG A 420 -6.18 30.78 15.33
C ARG A 420 -7.13 30.70 16.51
N PRO A 421 -6.62 30.60 17.75
CA PRO A 421 -7.48 30.50 18.93
C PRO A 421 -8.25 31.79 19.13
N ILE A 422 -9.48 31.66 19.61
CA ILE A 422 -10.29 32.76 20.11
C ILE A 422 -9.73 33.13 21.48
N ASP A 423 -9.44 34.41 21.67
CA ASP A 423 -9.02 34.94 22.96
C ASP A 423 -10.26 35.44 23.71
N PRO A 424 -10.73 34.72 24.75
CA PRO A 424 -11.92 35.12 25.51
C PRO A 424 -11.69 36.40 26.32
N ASP A 425 -10.43 36.76 26.59
CA ASP A 425 -10.04 37.92 27.40
C ASP A 425 -9.76 39.16 26.53
N ALA A 426 -9.84 39.05 25.21
CA ALA A 426 -9.61 40.16 24.30
C ALA A 426 -10.72 41.24 24.41
N PRO A 427 -10.39 42.52 24.12
CA PRO A 427 -11.38 43.61 24.16
C PRO A 427 -12.64 43.31 23.33
N PRO A 428 -13.86 43.73 23.76
CA PRO A 428 -15.11 43.36 23.09
C PRO A 428 -15.20 43.75 21.61
N LEU A 429 -14.44 44.77 21.18
CA LEU A 429 -14.37 45.27 19.81
C LEU A 429 -13.21 44.68 19.00
N ALA A 430 -12.36 43.85 19.62
CA ALA A 430 -11.25 43.22 18.92
C ALA A 430 -11.78 42.16 17.94
N PRO A 431 -11.34 42.15 16.68
CA PRO A 431 -11.79 41.18 15.70
C PRO A 431 -11.33 39.77 16.10
N GLN A 432 -12.29 38.92 16.46
CA GLN A 432 -12.04 37.52 16.78
C GLN A 432 -11.86 36.69 15.49
N PRO A 433 -10.95 35.70 15.49
CA PRO A 433 -10.81 34.80 14.35
C PRO A 433 -12.08 33.96 14.19
N LYS A 434 -12.55 33.83 12.95
CA LYS A 434 -13.64 32.90 12.61
C LYS A 434 -13.10 31.47 12.57
N PRO A 435 -13.77 30.49 13.21
CA PRO A 435 -13.41 29.08 13.10
C PRO A 435 -13.36 28.64 11.63
N SER A 436 -12.19 28.20 11.19
CA SER A 436 -11.95 27.79 9.80
C SER A 436 -12.07 26.28 9.60
N SER A 437 -11.86 25.49 10.67
CA SER A 437 -11.85 24.04 10.63
C SER A 437 -13.19 23.43 11.06
N PRO A 438 -13.48 22.17 10.68
CA PRO A 438 -14.71 21.49 11.08
C PRO A 438 -14.67 20.90 12.50
N TYR A 439 -13.53 20.99 13.18
CA TYR A 439 -13.28 20.34 14.48
C TYR A 439 -13.86 21.17 15.63
N ARG A 440 -14.46 20.50 16.61
CA ARG A 440 -15.19 21.13 17.71
C ARG A 440 -14.55 20.89 19.06
N THR A 441 -14.16 19.65 19.37
CA THR A 441 -13.46 19.34 20.61
C THR A 441 -12.18 18.58 20.36
N VAL A 442 -11.19 18.71 21.25
CA VAL A 442 -9.94 17.94 21.25
C VAL A 442 -9.66 17.43 22.67
N GLY A 443 -9.69 16.11 22.84
CA GLY A 443 -9.50 15.47 24.14
C GLY A 443 -8.06 15.02 24.38
N CYS A 444 -7.39 14.49 23.37
CA CYS A 444 -5.97 14.17 23.44
C CYS A 444 -5.27 14.32 22.09
N ILE A 445 -3.95 14.43 22.15
CA ILE A 445 -3.06 14.37 21.00
C ILE A 445 -1.91 13.40 21.29
N PHE A 446 -1.39 12.77 20.25
CA PHE A 446 -0.27 11.85 20.42
C PHE A 446 0.56 11.71 19.14
N ASN A 447 1.81 11.27 19.30
CA ASN A 447 2.63 10.78 18.22
C ASN A 447 3.41 9.53 18.71
N HIS A 448 4.48 9.17 18.00
CA HIS A 448 5.31 8.01 18.30
C HIS A 448 6.12 8.10 19.61
N GLN A 449 6.26 9.28 20.21
CA GLN A 449 7.07 9.54 21.41
C GLN A 449 6.25 10.09 22.58
N THR A 450 5.18 10.84 22.28
CA THR A 450 4.46 11.63 23.28
C THR A 450 2.96 11.36 23.21
N PHE A 451 2.33 11.39 24.39
CA PHE A 451 0.88 11.32 24.57
C PHE A 451 0.47 12.44 25.54
N LEU A 452 -0.47 13.28 25.13
CA LEU A 452 -0.90 14.48 25.86
C LEU A 452 -2.43 14.52 25.89
N ALA A 453 -3.02 14.59 27.08
CA ALA A 453 -4.46 14.86 27.23
C ALA A 453 -4.73 16.32 27.59
N ASN A 454 -5.80 16.86 27.02
CA ASN A 454 -6.21 18.23 27.22
C ASN A 454 -6.82 18.41 28.62
N CYS A 455 -6.08 19.10 29.49
CA CYS A 455 -6.47 19.42 30.87
C CYS A 455 -7.03 20.83 31.02
N GLN A 456 -7.27 21.56 29.93
CA GLN A 456 -7.88 22.90 29.98
C GLN A 456 -9.37 22.83 30.41
N PRO A 457 -9.97 23.93 30.90
CA PRO A 457 -11.35 23.91 31.40
C PRO A 457 -12.36 23.50 30.33
N SER A 458 -12.12 23.96 29.10
CA SER A 458 -12.85 23.59 27.90
C SER A 458 -12.00 22.67 27.03
N ASP A 459 -12.63 21.71 26.35
CA ASP A 459 -12.02 20.92 25.28
C ASP A 459 -12.33 21.48 23.88
N ALA A 460 -13.00 22.64 23.80
CA ALA A 460 -13.33 23.27 22.52
C ALA A 460 -12.06 23.66 21.75
N VAL A 461 -11.97 23.23 20.49
CA VAL A 461 -10.81 23.49 19.62
C VAL A 461 -10.57 24.99 19.46
N ASP A 462 -11.64 25.78 19.28
CA ASP A 462 -11.54 27.22 19.05
C ASP A 462 -10.96 27.99 20.25
N LEU A 463 -11.05 27.44 21.46
CA LEU A 463 -10.50 28.04 22.69
C LEU A 463 -9.20 27.36 23.16
N CYS A 464 -8.79 26.27 22.49
CA CYS A 464 -7.72 25.41 22.97
C CYS A 464 -6.36 26.08 22.75
N VAL A 465 -5.56 26.19 23.81
CA VAL A 465 -4.17 26.64 23.70
C VAL A 465 -3.24 25.44 23.56
N PHE A 466 -2.65 25.28 22.38
CA PHE A 466 -1.75 24.17 22.02
C PHE A 466 -0.30 24.40 22.50
N ASP A 467 -0.15 24.82 23.76
CA ASP A 467 1.14 24.94 24.43
C ASP A 467 1.47 23.65 25.20
N PHE A 468 2.16 22.73 24.53
CA PHE A 468 2.46 21.39 25.05
C PHE A 468 3.50 21.38 26.17
N GLN A 469 4.22 22.49 26.39
CA GLN A 469 5.19 22.60 27.48
C GLN A 469 4.48 22.91 28.81
N ASN A 470 3.29 23.48 28.76
CA ASN A 470 2.52 23.84 29.94
C ASN A 470 1.70 22.66 30.48
N GLN A 471 2.20 22.04 31.54
CA GLN A 471 1.57 20.87 32.18
C GLN A 471 0.20 21.16 32.80
N SER A 472 -0.13 22.43 33.08
CA SER A 472 -1.48 22.81 33.55
C SER A 472 -2.53 22.74 32.43
N ARG A 473 -2.09 22.78 31.17
CA ARG A 473 -2.94 22.70 29.97
C ARG A 473 -2.95 21.31 29.37
N TRP A 474 -1.82 20.61 29.38
CA TRP A 474 -1.67 19.28 28.80
C TRP A 474 -1.00 18.33 29.79
N LYS A 475 -1.72 17.29 30.24
CA LYS A 475 -1.11 16.22 31.04
C LYS A 475 -0.41 15.25 30.09
N ALA A 476 0.90 15.10 30.25
CA ALA A 476 1.71 14.15 29.49
C ALA A 476 1.77 12.78 30.18
N MET A 477 1.94 11.73 29.38
CA MET A 477 2.49 10.46 29.88
C MET A 477 4.03 10.53 29.90
N SER A 478 4.65 9.66 30.70
CA SER A 478 6.11 9.48 30.70
C SER A 478 6.56 8.92 29.36
N GLU A 479 7.58 9.56 28.78
CA GLU A 479 8.17 9.08 27.53
C GLU A 479 8.84 7.72 27.71
N GLU A 480 9.41 7.43 28.88
CA GLU A 480 10.04 6.16 29.21
C GLU A 480 8.99 5.04 29.24
N ALA A 481 7.84 5.31 29.87
CA ALA A 481 6.72 4.39 29.89
C ALA A 481 6.23 4.11 28.46
N LEU A 482 6.06 5.15 27.63
CA LEU A 482 5.68 5.00 26.22
C LEU A 482 6.73 4.22 25.42
N LYS A 483 8.00 4.60 25.50
CA LYS A 483 9.12 3.93 24.80
C LYS A 483 9.21 2.45 25.16
N SER A 484 8.88 2.07 26.40
CA SER A 484 8.95 0.67 26.85
C SER A 484 8.05 -0.29 26.06
N VAL A 485 6.93 0.19 25.52
CA VAL A 485 5.94 -0.58 24.75
C VAL A 485 5.77 -0.10 23.31
N CYS A 486 6.17 1.14 23.02
CA CYS A 486 5.99 1.78 21.73
C CYS A 486 7.31 2.04 21.00
N ALA A 487 8.50 1.63 21.41
CA ALA A 487 9.68 1.77 20.52
C ALA A 487 9.80 0.57 19.55
N PRO A 488 10.40 0.72 18.35
CA PRO A 488 10.67 -0.40 17.45
C PRO A 488 11.40 -1.54 18.17
N GLY A 489 10.97 -2.79 17.98
CA GLY A 489 11.53 -3.96 18.66
C GLY A 489 11.26 -4.04 20.17
N SER A 490 10.46 -3.12 20.75
CA SER A 490 10.17 -3.14 22.18
C SER A 490 9.17 -4.22 22.58
N THR A 491 8.27 -4.55 21.66
CA THR A 491 7.34 -5.67 21.73
C THR A 491 7.52 -6.49 20.47
N THR A 492 7.41 -7.82 20.57
CA THR A 492 7.50 -8.74 19.41
C THR A 492 6.27 -8.65 18.50
N SER A 493 5.23 -7.91 18.91
CA SER A 493 3.90 -7.93 18.33
C SER A 493 3.62 -6.83 17.31
N LEU A 494 4.52 -5.86 17.15
CA LEU A 494 4.43 -4.82 16.12
C LEU A 494 5.70 -4.84 15.27
N PRO A 495 5.60 -5.23 13.99
CA PRO A 495 6.75 -5.19 13.09
C PRO A 495 7.18 -3.73 12.86
N PRO A 496 8.38 -3.52 12.33
CA PRO A 496 8.79 -2.22 11.78
C PRO A 496 7.75 -1.67 10.79
N LEU A 497 7.80 -0.35 10.51
CA LEU A 497 6.90 0.21 9.50
C LEU A 497 7.24 -0.36 8.12
N PRO A 498 6.24 -0.85 7.38
CA PRO A 498 6.43 -1.23 5.98
C PRO A 498 6.88 -0.01 5.15
N PRO A 499 7.89 -0.15 4.28
CA PRO A 499 8.19 0.88 3.31
C PRO A 499 7.03 1.03 2.31
N LEU A 500 6.88 2.23 1.75
CA LEU A 500 5.96 2.44 0.64
C LEU A 500 6.49 1.77 -0.63
N CYS A 501 5.60 1.13 -1.38
CA CYS A 501 5.90 0.52 -2.67
C CYS A 501 5.74 1.55 -3.79
N ALA A 502 6.70 1.56 -4.71
CA ALA A 502 6.61 2.34 -5.93
C ALA A 502 5.41 1.88 -6.78
N PRO A 503 4.75 2.81 -7.49
CA PRO A 503 3.67 2.43 -8.38
C PRO A 503 4.16 1.57 -9.53
N THR A 504 3.31 0.62 -9.93
CA THR A 504 3.50 -0.28 -11.06
C THR A 504 2.64 0.09 -12.28
N LEU A 505 1.70 1.02 -12.10
CA LEU A 505 0.84 1.52 -13.17
C LEU A 505 1.57 2.55 -14.02
N ASP A 506 1.46 2.44 -15.35
CA ASP A 506 1.84 3.50 -16.27
C ASP A 506 0.70 4.54 -16.35
N PRO A 507 0.92 5.78 -15.86
CA PRO A 507 -0.10 6.82 -15.90
C PRO A 507 -0.59 7.14 -17.31
N ALA A 508 0.30 7.15 -18.31
CA ALA A 508 -0.04 7.54 -19.67
C ALA A 508 -0.87 6.46 -20.37
N ALA A 509 -0.42 5.20 -20.32
CA ALA A 509 -1.17 4.08 -20.89
C ALA A 509 -2.56 3.93 -20.24
N THR A 510 -2.63 4.02 -18.91
CA THR A 510 -3.92 3.91 -18.18
C THR A 510 -4.87 5.06 -18.53
N SER A 511 -4.35 6.30 -18.69
CA SER A 511 -5.15 7.45 -19.12
C SER A 511 -5.76 7.24 -20.50
N ASN A 512 -4.95 6.79 -21.46
CA ASN A 512 -5.39 6.57 -22.85
C ASN A 512 -6.44 5.45 -22.93
N GLN A 513 -6.26 4.37 -22.18
CA GLN A 513 -7.22 3.27 -22.14
C GLN A 513 -8.58 3.74 -21.57
N LEU A 514 -8.55 4.40 -20.41
CA LEU A 514 -9.75 4.94 -19.77
C LEU A 514 -10.49 5.95 -20.67
N GLU A 515 -9.75 6.79 -21.39
CA GLU A 515 -10.33 7.74 -22.32
C GLU A 515 -11.06 7.05 -23.48
N LEU A 516 -10.47 5.98 -24.04
CA LEU A 516 -11.10 5.19 -25.09
C LEU A 516 -12.38 4.51 -24.60
N GLU A 517 -12.34 3.90 -23.41
CA GLU A 517 -13.51 3.27 -22.78
C GLU A 517 -14.62 4.30 -22.51
N MET A 518 -14.26 5.51 -22.05
CA MET A 518 -15.21 6.60 -21.85
C MET A 518 -15.85 7.07 -23.15
N ARG A 519 -15.06 7.21 -24.23
CA ARG A 519 -15.58 7.56 -25.57
C ARG A 519 -16.59 6.52 -26.05
N TYR A 520 -16.30 5.24 -25.86
CA TYR A 520 -17.23 4.17 -26.18
C TYR A 520 -18.54 4.28 -25.38
N LEU A 521 -18.46 4.40 -24.05
CA LEU A 521 -19.62 4.49 -23.16
C LEU A 521 -20.51 5.70 -23.46
N VAL A 522 -19.93 6.87 -23.72
CA VAL A 522 -20.65 8.08 -24.11
C VAL A 522 -21.34 7.88 -25.46
N SER A 523 -20.65 7.29 -26.44
CA SER A 523 -21.19 7.09 -27.79
C SER A 523 -22.40 6.16 -27.78
N GLU A 524 -22.32 5.04 -27.03
CA GLU A 524 -23.44 4.10 -26.88
C GLU A 524 -24.61 4.75 -26.14
N HIS A 525 -24.37 5.43 -25.02
CA HIS A 525 -25.44 6.11 -24.28
C HIS A 525 -26.17 7.17 -25.13
N ARG A 526 -25.43 7.94 -25.93
CA ARG A 526 -26.02 8.93 -26.85
C ARG A 526 -26.80 8.28 -27.98
N LYS A 527 -26.31 7.16 -28.52
CA LYS A 527 -27.02 6.37 -29.54
C LYS A 527 -28.36 5.85 -29.02
N ASP A 528 -28.41 5.38 -27.77
CA ASP A 528 -29.66 4.96 -27.12
C ASP A 528 -30.68 6.12 -27.00
N LEU A 529 -30.20 7.36 -26.89
CA LEU A 529 -31.02 8.57 -26.88
C LEU A 529 -31.34 9.11 -28.28
N GLY A 530 -30.90 8.43 -29.35
CA GLY A 530 -31.06 8.88 -30.74
C GLY A 530 -30.21 10.10 -31.10
N LEU A 531 -29.11 10.35 -30.37
CA LEU A 531 -28.22 11.49 -30.57
C LEU A 531 -26.97 11.09 -31.36
N ALA A 532 -26.60 11.90 -32.34
CA ALA A 532 -25.32 11.75 -33.05
C ALA A 532 -24.15 12.15 -32.14
N THR A 533 -23.03 11.43 -32.23
CA THR A 533 -21.82 11.72 -31.46
C THR A 533 -20.68 12.07 -32.40
N VAL A 534 -20.13 13.27 -32.24
CA VAL A 534 -18.98 13.75 -33.02
C VAL A 534 -17.90 14.24 -32.07
N TRP A 535 -16.75 13.57 -32.09
CA TRP A 535 -15.62 13.89 -31.22
C TRP A 535 -14.78 15.05 -31.76
N ASP A 536 -14.23 15.86 -30.87
CA ASP A 536 -13.25 16.92 -31.14
C ASP A 536 -11.96 16.64 -30.37
N ASP A 537 -10.99 16.03 -31.06
CA ASP A 537 -9.69 15.66 -30.50
C ASP A 537 -8.85 16.86 -30.09
N HIS A 538 -8.97 17.99 -30.80
CA HIS A 538 -8.25 19.21 -30.44
C HIS A 538 -8.78 19.75 -29.12
N LEU A 539 -10.11 19.86 -28.97
CA LEU A 539 -10.72 20.28 -27.72
C LEU A 539 -10.38 19.32 -26.58
N SER A 540 -10.44 18.00 -26.81
CA SER A 540 -9.98 16.99 -25.84
C SER A 540 -8.55 17.26 -25.39
N TYR A 541 -7.62 17.52 -26.32
CA TYR A 541 -6.23 17.84 -25.99
C TYR A 541 -6.11 19.08 -25.10
N LEU A 542 -6.86 20.15 -25.39
CA LEU A 542 -6.86 21.38 -24.59
C LEU A 542 -7.30 21.17 -23.14
N LEU A 543 -8.21 20.23 -22.87
CA LEU A 543 -8.63 19.91 -21.49
C LEU A 543 -7.48 19.36 -20.63
N SER A 544 -6.38 18.88 -21.23
CA SER A 544 -5.23 18.33 -20.51
C SER A 544 -4.60 19.34 -19.55
N SER A 545 -4.54 20.62 -19.92
CA SER A 545 -3.95 21.66 -19.07
C SER A 545 -4.79 21.87 -17.80
N ALA A 546 -6.11 21.97 -17.95
CA ALA A 546 -7.04 22.09 -16.82
C ALA A 546 -6.92 20.91 -15.85
N LEU A 547 -6.92 19.67 -16.35
CA LEU A 547 -6.78 18.49 -15.49
C LEU A 547 -5.44 18.45 -14.73
N SER A 548 -4.38 18.98 -15.33
CA SER A 548 -3.07 19.12 -14.67
C SER A 548 -3.11 20.16 -13.57
N ALA A 549 -3.72 21.32 -13.85
CA ALA A 549 -3.87 22.41 -12.91
C ALA A 549 -4.67 21.96 -11.67
N TYR A 550 -5.75 21.21 -11.86
CA TYR A 550 -6.56 20.72 -10.74
C TYR A 550 -5.79 19.76 -9.82
N GLU A 551 -5.01 18.82 -10.37
CA GLU A 551 -4.21 17.94 -9.50
C GLU A 551 -3.06 18.70 -8.83
N LEU A 552 -2.42 19.62 -9.55
CA LEU A 552 -1.36 20.46 -8.98
C LEU A 552 -1.87 21.34 -7.83
N GLU A 553 -3.08 21.89 -7.97
CA GLU A 553 -3.75 22.63 -6.91
C GLU A 553 -4.02 21.73 -5.69
N ARG A 554 -4.44 20.47 -5.88
CA ARG A 554 -4.60 19.51 -4.78
C ARG A 554 -3.29 19.18 -4.07
N CYS A 555 -2.17 19.15 -4.81
CA CYS A 555 -0.84 18.88 -4.25
C CYS A 555 -0.20 20.09 -3.57
N THR A 556 -0.47 21.30 -4.02
CA THR A 556 0.23 22.52 -3.57
C THR A 556 -0.65 23.43 -2.71
N GLY A 557 -1.96 23.35 -2.88
CA GLY A 557 -2.94 24.31 -2.38
C GLY A 557 -2.91 25.65 -3.12
N VAL A 558 -2.28 25.73 -4.30
CA VAL A 558 -2.17 26.93 -5.11
C VAL A 558 -2.75 26.66 -6.50
N SER A 559 -3.76 27.44 -6.88
CA SER A 559 -4.32 27.41 -8.23
C SER A 559 -3.37 28.11 -9.20
N CYS A 560 -2.95 27.40 -10.26
CA CYS A 560 -2.08 27.93 -11.32
C CYS A 560 -2.40 27.26 -12.67
N GLY A 561 -2.22 27.97 -13.79
CA GLY A 561 -2.41 27.44 -15.15
C GLY A 561 -3.84 27.53 -15.73
N ASN A 562 -4.77 28.19 -15.02
CA ASN A 562 -6.16 28.34 -15.48
C ASN A 562 -6.31 29.41 -16.58
N GLU A 563 -5.43 30.42 -16.63
CA GLU A 563 -5.53 31.52 -17.60
C GLU A 563 -5.22 31.05 -19.02
N GLU A 564 -4.12 30.29 -19.20
CA GLU A 564 -3.72 29.73 -20.48
C GLU A 564 -4.75 28.75 -21.02
N PHE A 565 -5.39 27.98 -20.14
CA PHE A 565 -6.50 27.10 -20.50
C PHE A 565 -7.71 27.91 -21.00
N GLN A 566 -8.12 28.96 -20.28
CA GLN A 566 -9.24 29.81 -20.70
C GLN A 566 -8.98 30.44 -22.08
N ASP A 567 -7.77 30.94 -22.31
CA ASP A 567 -7.40 31.56 -23.58
C ASP A 567 -7.32 30.56 -24.74
N ALA A 568 -6.91 29.32 -24.47
CA ALA A 568 -6.92 28.26 -25.47
C ALA A 568 -8.35 27.85 -25.85
N VAL A 569 -9.24 27.70 -24.85
CA VAL A 569 -10.66 27.37 -25.09
C VAL A 569 -11.38 28.49 -25.83
N ARG A 570 -11.18 29.76 -25.43
CA ARG A 570 -11.76 30.93 -26.14
C ARG A 570 -11.37 30.97 -27.62
N ARG A 571 -10.16 30.51 -27.97
CA ARG A 571 -9.71 30.43 -29.38
C ARG A 571 -10.25 29.21 -30.12
N ALA A 572 -10.54 28.11 -29.42
CA ALA A 572 -11.02 26.86 -30.02
C ALA A 572 -12.55 26.79 -30.19
N VAL A 573 -13.28 27.69 -29.51
CA VAL A 573 -14.73 27.82 -29.56
C VAL A 573 -15.08 28.94 -30.54
N PRO A 574 -15.74 28.66 -31.67
CA PRO A 574 -16.09 29.70 -32.64
C PRO A 574 -17.06 30.73 -32.08
N ASP A 575 -17.09 31.93 -32.67
CA ASP A 575 -18.05 32.96 -32.29
C ASP A 575 -19.49 32.44 -32.37
N GLY A 576 -20.31 32.84 -31.40
CA GLY A 576 -21.69 32.39 -31.24
C GLY A 576 -21.87 30.98 -30.66
N HIS A 577 -20.80 30.19 -30.53
CA HIS A 577 -20.88 28.87 -29.89
C HIS A 577 -20.78 28.97 -28.36
N THR A 578 -21.46 28.05 -27.68
CA THR A 578 -21.35 27.86 -26.24
C THR A 578 -20.37 26.73 -25.93
N PHE A 579 -19.53 26.92 -24.92
CA PHE A 579 -18.69 25.87 -24.34
C PHE A 579 -19.18 25.50 -22.94
N LYS A 580 -19.29 24.21 -22.68
CA LYS A 580 -19.53 23.65 -21.34
C LYS A 580 -18.46 22.63 -21.05
N GLY A 581 -17.90 22.66 -19.85
CA GLY A 581 -16.90 21.69 -19.41
C GLY A 581 -17.00 21.46 -17.91
N PHE A 582 -16.94 20.19 -17.48
CA PHE A 582 -17.06 19.84 -16.07
C PHE A 582 -15.98 18.80 -15.67
N PRO A 583 -15.03 19.15 -14.78
CA PRO A 583 -14.04 18.22 -14.28
C PRO A 583 -14.59 17.42 -13.09
N ILE A 584 -14.25 16.13 -13.03
CA ILE A 584 -14.57 15.24 -11.91
C ILE A 584 -13.35 14.37 -11.57
N ASN A 585 -13.17 14.08 -10.29
CA ASN A 585 -12.06 13.27 -9.78
C ASN A 585 -12.58 11.96 -9.19
N PHE A 586 -11.90 10.85 -9.51
CA PHE A 586 -12.15 9.52 -8.98
C PHE A 586 -10.89 8.92 -8.35
N LEU A 587 -11.08 7.97 -7.45
CA LEU A 587 -10.02 7.22 -6.76
C LEU A 587 -9.76 5.84 -7.38
N HIS A 588 -10.38 5.55 -8.53
CA HIS A 588 -10.33 4.23 -9.17
C HIS A 588 -10.28 4.36 -10.70
N CYS A 589 -9.78 3.31 -11.36
CA CYS A 589 -9.69 3.21 -12.82
C CYS A 589 -10.84 2.42 -13.47
N ASN A 590 -11.97 2.19 -12.79
CA ASN A 590 -13.13 1.52 -13.40
C ASN A 590 -13.98 2.49 -14.23
N ALA A 591 -13.91 2.38 -15.56
CA ALA A 591 -14.59 3.27 -16.48
C ALA A 591 -16.13 3.22 -16.36
N ARG A 592 -16.72 2.02 -16.25
CA ARG A 592 -18.18 1.87 -16.15
C ARG A 592 -18.73 2.50 -14.87
N ARG A 593 -18.06 2.26 -13.73
CA ARG A 593 -18.41 2.85 -12.42
C ARG A 593 -18.26 4.37 -12.45
N ALA A 594 -17.20 4.88 -13.07
CA ALA A 594 -16.99 6.32 -13.23
C ALA A 594 -18.09 6.94 -14.11
N PHE A 595 -18.39 6.35 -15.27
CA PHE A 595 -19.41 6.87 -16.19
C PHE A 595 -20.81 6.87 -15.56
N ALA A 596 -21.21 5.79 -14.88
CA ALA A 596 -22.48 5.74 -14.15
C ALA A 596 -22.56 6.81 -13.06
N THR A 597 -21.43 7.16 -12.43
CA THR A 597 -21.37 8.24 -11.45
C THR A 597 -21.47 9.61 -12.12
N CYS A 598 -20.84 9.79 -13.27
CA CYS A 598 -20.97 11.01 -14.07
C CYS A 598 -22.42 11.26 -14.48
N LEU A 599 -23.15 10.25 -14.96
CA LEU A 599 -24.56 10.42 -15.37
C LEU A 599 -25.50 10.80 -14.21
N ARG A 600 -25.11 10.55 -12.95
CA ARG A 600 -25.88 11.03 -11.77
C ARG A 600 -25.60 12.50 -11.43
N SER A 601 -24.56 13.10 -12.00
CA SER A 601 -24.26 14.52 -11.83
C SER A 601 -25.01 15.32 -12.89
N PRO A 602 -25.86 16.29 -12.51
CA PRO A 602 -26.66 17.05 -13.49
C PRO A 602 -25.77 17.80 -14.48
N PHE A 603 -24.59 18.28 -14.07
CA PHE A 603 -23.65 18.98 -14.95
C PHE A 603 -23.05 18.06 -16.02
N CYS A 604 -22.69 16.82 -15.66
CA CYS A 604 -22.15 15.86 -16.60
C CYS A 604 -23.23 15.34 -17.54
N GLU A 605 -24.41 15.02 -16.99
CA GLU A 605 -25.58 14.61 -17.76
C GLU A 605 -25.96 15.67 -18.80
N GLU A 606 -26.01 16.94 -18.41
CA GLU A 606 -26.30 18.05 -19.32
C GLU A 606 -25.31 18.15 -20.48
N ILE A 607 -24.01 17.94 -20.22
CA ILE A 607 -22.97 17.94 -21.26
C ILE A 607 -23.10 16.71 -22.17
N VAL A 608 -23.23 15.52 -21.58
CA VAL A 608 -23.30 14.25 -22.32
C VAL A 608 -24.57 14.13 -23.15
N CYS A 609 -25.70 14.63 -22.65
CA CYS A 609 -27.01 14.63 -23.31
C CYS A 609 -27.27 15.90 -24.12
N CYS A 610 -26.28 16.80 -24.23
CA CYS A 610 -26.42 18.08 -24.91
C CYS A 610 -26.89 17.91 -26.36
N ARG A 611 -27.78 18.82 -26.78
CA ARG A 611 -28.34 18.95 -28.14
C ARG A 611 -28.04 20.36 -28.64
N GLY A 612 -27.73 20.48 -29.92
CA GLY A 612 -27.49 21.76 -30.57
C GLY A 612 -26.94 21.57 -31.98
N ASP A 613 -26.93 22.65 -32.75
CA ASP A 613 -26.31 22.64 -34.08
C ASP A 613 -24.78 22.62 -33.94
N HIS A 614 -24.11 21.95 -34.88
CA HIS A 614 -22.66 21.81 -34.88
C HIS A 614 -22.08 21.23 -33.58
N MET A 615 -22.86 20.41 -32.87
CA MET A 615 -22.48 19.85 -31.58
C MET A 615 -21.24 18.95 -31.70
N ARG A 616 -20.22 19.26 -30.89
CA ARG A 616 -18.98 18.51 -30.76
C ARG A 616 -18.72 18.17 -29.31
N LEU A 617 -18.33 16.93 -29.06
CA LEU A 617 -17.97 16.43 -27.73
C LEU A 617 -16.47 16.27 -27.59
N ALA A 618 -15.99 16.52 -26.39
CA ALA A 618 -14.63 16.23 -25.97
C ALA A 618 -14.67 15.51 -24.63
N VAL A 619 -13.78 14.54 -24.48
CA VAL A 619 -13.49 13.89 -23.21
C VAL A 619 -11.99 13.80 -23.06
N ARG A 620 -11.48 14.06 -21.86
CA ARG A 620 -10.08 13.88 -21.53
C ARG A 620 -9.96 13.17 -20.20
N VAL A 621 -9.06 12.19 -20.12
CA VAL A 621 -8.73 11.51 -18.87
C VAL A 621 -7.25 11.73 -18.55
N ARG A 622 -6.95 12.01 -17.28
CA ARG A 622 -5.59 12.01 -16.74
C ARG A 622 -5.54 11.23 -15.45
N VAL A 623 -4.72 10.19 -15.44
CA VAL A 623 -4.39 9.39 -14.26
C VAL A 623 -3.08 9.92 -13.68
N PHE A 624 -3.10 10.24 -12.39
CA PHE A 624 -1.91 10.55 -11.60
C PHE A 624 -1.70 9.43 -10.61
N VAL A 625 -0.51 8.84 -10.60
CA VAL A 625 -0.22 7.65 -9.81
C VAL A 625 0.65 8.01 -8.62
N TYR A 626 0.31 7.42 -7.48
CA TYR A 626 0.94 7.59 -6.18
C TYR A 626 1.47 6.24 -5.67
N PRO A 627 2.19 6.21 -4.53
CA PRO A 627 2.62 4.95 -3.93
C PRO A 627 1.46 3.96 -3.72
N GLU A 628 1.78 2.68 -3.57
CA GLU A 628 0.79 1.60 -3.37
C GLU A 628 -0.20 1.41 -4.54
N ASN A 629 0.13 1.88 -5.75
CA ASN A 629 -0.80 1.93 -6.90
C ASN A 629 -2.07 2.74 -6.64
N THR A 630 -2.07 3.62 -5.64
CA THR A 630 -3.13 4.61 -5.45
C THR A 630 -3.10 5.61 -6.60
N CYS A 631 -4.27 6.09 -7.03
CA CYS A 631 -4.34 7.03 -8.15
C CYS A 631 -5.39 8.12 -7.96
N ALA A 632 -5.16 9.26 -8.59
CA ALA A 632 -6.16 10.29 -8.82
C ALA A 632 -6.51 10.27 -10.31
N VAL A 633 -7.76 9.92 -10.64
CA VAL A 633 -8.25 9.90 -12.01
C VAL A 633 -9.09 11.14 -12.23
N TRP A 634 -8.57 12.07 -13.01
CA TRP A 634 -9.30 13.24 -13.46
C TRP A 634 -9.94 12.98 -14.82
N LEU A 635 -11.25 13.23 -14.90
CA LEU A 635 -12.05 13.12 -16.12
C LEU A 635 -12.71 14.48 -16.35
N MET A 636 -12.70 14.95 -17.59
CA MET A 636 -13.46 16.15 -17.97
C MET A 636 -14.25 15.86 -19.23
N PHE A 637 -15.57 15.98 -19.13
CA PHE A 637 -16.44 16.07 -20.29
C PHE A 637 -16.57 17.53 -20.69
N ALA A 638 -16.56 17.77 -21.99
CA ALA A 638 -16.87 19.07 -22.54
C ALA A 638 -17.68 18.95 -23.84
N CYS A 639 -18.46 19.98 -24.13
CA CYS A 639 -19.09 20.14 -25.43
C CYS A 639 -18.94 21.58 -25.92
N LYS A 640 -18.92 21.72 -27.25
CA LYS A 640 -19.17 23.00 -27.91
C LYS A 640 -20.30 22.83 -28.92
N TYR A 641 -21.19 23.81 -28.97
CA TYR A 641 -22.37 23.76 -29.84
C TYR A 641 -22.87 25.18 -30.12
N LEU A 642 -23.56 25.36 -31.25
CA LEU A 642 -24.30 26.58 -31.54
C LEU A 642 -25.67 26.47 -30.85
N SER A 643 -26.00 27.44 -30.00
CA SER A 643 -27.31 27.44 -29.33
C SER A 643 -28.40 27.73 -30.35
N VAL A 644 -29.36 26.82 -30.48
CA VAL A 644 -30.60 27.10 -31.21
C VAL A 644 -31.50 27.84 -30.23
N LEU A 645 -31.73 29.13 -30.48
CA LEU A 645 -32.68 29.95 -29.70
C LEU A 645 -34.11 29.46 -29.91
#